data_AF-A0A6C0L5U4-F1
#
_entry.id   AF-A0A6C0L5U4-F1
#
_cell.length_a   1.000
_cell.length_b   1.000
_cell.length_c   1.000
_cell.angle_alpha   90.00
_cell.angle_beta   90.00
_cell.angle_gamma   90.00
#
_symmetry.space_group_name_H-M   'P 1'
#
loop_
_entity.id
_entity.type
_entity.pdbx_description
1 polymer ?
#
loop_
_entity_poly.entity_id
_entity_poly.type
_entity_poly.pdbx_seq_one_letter_code
_entity_poly.pdbx_strand_id
1 'polypeptide(L)'
;MSTMTSIDQFVKHPLKRFLEANRCTKVAERQHASMCGIQAVTGTWNIPDEKYDEFLDHMHDYLFVAKGRPMNFVEQPRLNSHKPILIDMDFKFNVDRGLSHQFQKTHISEFVKCIVDGLKYLFKLPTDRNVRFFVSLRPQAYVEKGKKCIKDGIHIQSPDMCLTDDKHRALRAWLLEKKAVEDSFEGVGYTNEASDIYDAAMTRKQGWFFYGESKHEVPRYDIDSVFVYNTSTEVFEEDETTMYGDRELMTLLSVRYKLFPDTHPVLEERKEEYAALLRGPASSVASPAAAAASAATPATESDPSLPFALYVSDKHDEEEIELSKILVQECLSVKRATDYKTWIETGWCLSNIEPSDDMFQVWIAFSKKSTKAGETDWAKYKRQWFSGFSRNTTGAKLTMKSLHYWAREDAPEKYKEIVENDHVRFVQYRVDDTHHHAARILKRMYKQNFCASIESRKVEWYTFDERIHTWRHINQGMELREKLSSEVVNLVVDARMRLKKKGYDDYGLRNSLGTTEDTDSPDSDWFKKWVHTMDGERFSLLQKLEKHLYSSDFKNCVMKEAAELFSEEDFTQRLNLNQYLVPCQNGVIDLNNEIEVDGQMRRRVIFRPGKPDDYMSFMVGRNQGDMGAANSIYYTNYDAADPIQIELIEFLKKIFPAEDVRNYMIRLMSSCLEGANREQCYYTFIGVGGNGKSKLVDLMRFTLGDFAGSLQATALTRKRPDSGAANPDIVSIKNRRFIYLQEPDDKEPLNTSRMKQFSGEDMVEARGLFEDQQRFRITGKLFMMCNRFPPIHAMDRGTWRRIRVITFGSEFMEQSDPRLKAAAEGEKARNIFPRDKDLDRKIMRWREAWLSLLVHTYETEYMVNGLEPVPASVLDQSNKYKESFDMYGKFKAERMFDFRDPRIKLTEFGNEEVSLKDVLQAYNGWVRANSEVLSGKRLTKQELQNRLDEDFGTLDAGIYKRVVVFSDDDEKEDFIKDRST
;
A
#
# COMPACT_ATOMS: atom_id res chain seq x y z
N MET A 1 16.80 17.17 -51.22
CA MET A 1 16.89 15.85 -50.55
C MET A 1 16.16 15.98 -49.22
N SER A 2 15.03 15.31 -49.06
CA SER A 2 14.21 15.37 -47.83
C SER A 2 15.03 14.81 -46.67
N THR A 3 15.26 15.62 -45.63
CA THR A 3 15.89 15.19 -44.38
C THR A 3 15.03 14.10 -43.74
N MET A 4 15.47 12.85 -43.80
CA MET A 4 14.82 11.75 -43.08
C MET A 4 14.72 12.12 -41.60
N THR A 5 13.56 11.85 -40.97
CA THR A 5 13.45 12.04 -39.52
C THR A 5 14.38 11.04 -38.81
N SER A 6 14.90 11.38 -37.63
CA SER A 6 15.80 10.49 -36.86
C SER A 6 15.21 9.10 -36.62
N ILE A 7 13.89 9.01 -36.49
CA ILE A 7 13.15 7.75 -36.37
C ILE A 7 13.21 6.94 -37.67
N ASP A 8 13.12 7.58 -38.85
CA ASP A 8 13.19 6.88 -40.13
C ASP A 8 14.56 6.21 -40.36
N GLN A 9 15.64 6.83 -39.88
CA GLN A 9 16.99 6.27 -39.95
C GLN A 9 17.11 5.01 -39.08
N PHE A 10 16.66 5.08 -37.82
CA PHE A 10 16.61 3.91 -36.93
C PHE A 10 15.70 2.80 -37.50
N VAL A 11 14.54 3.16 -38.05
CA VAL A 11 13.57 2.20 -38.58
C VAL A 11 14.14 1.37 -39.74
N LYS A 12 15.07 1.93 -40.50
CA LYS A 12 15.76 1.25 -41.61
C LYS A 12 17.06 0.56 -41.19
N HIS A 13 17.57 0.83 -40.00
CA HIS A 13 18.82 0.29 -39.49
C HIS A 13 18.69 -1.19 -39.06
N PRO A 14 19.71 -2.04 -39.27
CA PRO A 14 19.72 -3.43 -38.80
C PRO A 14 19.41 -3.59 -37.31
N LEU A 15 19.85 -2.63 -36.49
CA LEU A 15 19.60 -2.58 -35.03
C LEU A 15 18.11 -2.75 -34.68
N LYS A 16 17.17 -2.13 -35.43
CA LYS A 16 15.74 -2.30 -35.15
C LYS A 16 15.29 -3.75 -35.30
N ARG A 17 15.74 -4.44 -36.35
CA ARG A 17 15.37 -5.85 -36.60
C ARG A 17 15.94 -6.75 -35.51
N PHE A 18 17.19 -6.51 -35.11
CA PHE A 18 17.82 -7.21 -33.99
C PHE A 18 17.02 -7.01 -32.70
N LEU A 19 16.58 -5.78 -32.40
CA LEU A 19 15.79 -5.50 -31.20
C LEU A 19 14.41 -6.15 -31.25
N GLU A 20 13.65 -6.06 -32.34
CA GLU A 20 12.33 -6.73 -32.41
C GLU A 20 12.43 -8.25 -32.22
N ALA A 21 13.50 -8.88 -32.68
CA ALA A 21 13.75 -10.31 -32.46
C ALA A 21 14.01 -10.68 -30.98
N ASN A 22 14.40 -9.73 -30.14
CA ASN A 22 14.73 -9.94 -28.73
C ASN A 22 13.77 -9.18 -27.78
N ARG A 23 12.59 -8.78 -28.27
CA ARG A 23 11.60 -7.99 -27.50
C ARG A 23 10.83 -8.85 -26.50
N CYS A 24 10.74 -8.41 -25.26
CA CYS A 24 9.92 -9.10 -24.24
C CYS A 24 8.44 -8.83 -24.50
N THR A 25 7.64 -9.89 -24.59
CA THR A 25 6.19 -9.79 -24.86
C THR A 25 5.34 -10.10 -23.62
N LYS A 26 5.87 -10.89 -22.68
CA LYS A 26 5.17 -11.28 -21.44
C LYS A 26 5.64 -10.45 -20.25
N VAL A 27 4.75 -10.21 -19.28
CA VAL A 27 5.05 -9.43 -18.06
C VAL A 27 6.17 -10.06 -17.22
N ALA A 28 6.24 -11.39 -17.14
CA ALA A 28 7.29 -12.10 -16.42
C ALA A 28 8.70 -11.88 -17.03
N GLU A 29 8.80 -11.76 -18.35
CA GLU A 29 10.07 -11.55 -19.07
C GLU A 29 10.63 -10.13 -18.86
N ARG A 30 9.76 -9.15 -18.57
CA ARG A 30 10.16 -7.75 -18.35
C ARG A 30 11.02 -7.55 -17.09
N GLN A 31 10.91 -8.44 -16.10
CA GLN A 31 11.71 -8.35 -14.88
C GLN A 31 13.20 -8.64 -15.11
N HIS A 32 13.52 -9.40 -16.17
CA HIS A 32 14.88 -9.81 -16.54
C HIS A 32 15.44 -9.07 -17.76
N ALA A 33 14.72 -8.08 -18.29
CA ALA A 33 15.14 -7.29 -19.44
C ALA A 33 16.59 -6.79 -19.29
N SER A 34 17.36 -6.88 -20.36
CA SER A 34 18.73 -6.34 -20.44
C SER A 34 18.72 -4.85 -20.80
N MET A 35 17.66 -4.37 -21.44
CA MET A 35 17.55 -3.00 -21.90
C MET A 35 16.09 -2.52 -21.93
N CYS A 36 15.88 -1.24 -21.67
CA CYS A 36 14.60 -0.56 -21.83
C CYS A 36 14.73 0.67 -22.73
N GLY A 37 13.65 1.03 -23.40
CA GLY A 37 13.50 2.26 -24.18
C GLY A 37 12.26 3.00 -23.71
N ILE A 38 12.39 4.31 -23.45
CA ILE A 38 11.43 5.07 -22.64
C ILE A 38 10.65 6.11 -23.45
N GLN A 39 11.22 6.65 -24.54
CA GLN A 39 10.64 7.79 -25.28
C GLN A 39 10.46 7.48 -26.77
N ALA A 40 11.50 7.71 -27.58
CA ALA A 40 11.42 7.61 -29.04
C ALA A 40 11.15 6.19 -29.53
N VAL A 41 11.67 5.20 -28.78
CA VAL A 41 11.43 3.77 -29.02
C VAL A 41 11.05 3.14 -27.70
N THR A 42 9.76 2.83 -27.51
CA THR A 42 9.27 2.24 -26.26
C THR A 42 9.29 0.72 -26.31
N GLY A 43 9.97 0.10 -25.34
CA GLY A 43 10.09 -1.35 -25.30
C GLY A 43 11.02 -1.84 -24.20
N THR A 44 10.98 -3.15 -23.99
CA THR A 44 11.89 -3.88 -23.11
C THR A 44 12.43 -5.06 -23.90
N TRP A 45 13.74 -5.26 -23.84
CA TRP A 45 14.43 -6.30 -24.61
C TRP A 45 15.25 -7.17 -23.67
N ASN A 46 15.31 -8.45 -23.98
CA ASN A 46 16.15 -9.42 -23.29
C ASN A 46 17.18 -9.98 -24.27
N ILE A 47 18.35 -9.34 -24.29
CA ILE A 47 19.48 -9.70 -25.13
C ILE A 47 20.34 -10.69 -24.35
N PRO A 48 20.48 -11.94 -24.80
CA PRO A 48 21.29 -12.94 -24.13
C PRO A 48 22.79 -12.62 -24.30
N ASP A 49 23.62 -13.07 -23.35
CA ASP A 49 25.05 -12.72 -23.30
C ASP A 49 25.79 -13.14 -24.59
N GLU A 50 25.40 -14.25 -25.21
CA GLU A 50 26.03 -14.76 -26.44
C GLU A 50 25.77 -13.86 -27.66
N LYS A 51 24.73 -13.01 -27.60
CA LYS A 51 24.39 -12.04 -28.65
C LYS A 51 24.75 -10.60 -28.28
N TYR A 52 25.37 -10.38 -27.12
CA TYR A 52 25.63 -9.04 -26.63
C TYR A 52 26.70 -8.30 -27.44
N ASP A 53 27.75 -9.00 -27.87
CA ASP A 53 28.76 -8.40 -28.74
C ASP A 53 28.17 -7.99 -30.11
N GLU A 54 27.31 -8.83 -30.72
CA GLU A 54 26.57 -8.49 -31.94
C GLU A 54 25.65 -7.27 -31.74
N PHE A 55 24.96 -7.21 -30.60
CA PHE A 55 24.14 -6.06 -30.23
C PHE A 55 24.96 -4.76 -30.12
N LEU A 56 26.11 -4.81 -29.45
CA LEU A 56 26.99 -3.65 -29.30
C LEU A 56 27.59 -3.23 -30.66
N ASP A 57 27.86 -4.17 -31.57
CA ASP A 57 28.29 -3.86 -32.94
C ASP A 57 27.19 -3.08 -33.70
N HIS A 58 25.93 -3.52 -33.58
CA HIS A 58 24.80 -2.79 -34.17
C HIS A 58 24.56 -1.42 -33.56
N MET A 59 24.75 -1.27 -32.24
CA MET A 59 24.64 0.02 -31.55
C MET A 59 25.78 0.96 -31.96
N HIS A 60 27.01 0.45 -32.05
CA HIS A 60 28.17 1.22 -32.51
C HIS A 60 28.00 1.70 -33.95
N ASP A 61 27.60 0.79 -34.85
CA ASP A 61 27.29 1.12 -36.24
C ASP A 61 26.23 2.22 -36.32
N TYR A 62 25.17 2.12 -35.53
CA TYR A 62 24.12 3.13 -35.51
C TYR A 62 24.62 4.50 -34.99
N LEU A 63 25.26 4.54 -33.82
CA LEU A 63 25.59 5.79 -33.13
C LEU A 63 26.85 6.48 -33.67
N PHE A 64 27.89 5.72 -34.04
CA PHE A 64 29.21 6.26 -34.35
C PHE A 64 29.53 6.21 -35.85
N VAL A 65 29.11 5.16 -36.57
CA VAL A 65 29.36 5.01 -38.02
C VAL A 65 28.28 5.72 -38.85
N ALA A 66 27.02 5.36 -38.65
CA ALA A 66 25.87 5.95 -39.33
C ALA A 66 25.47 7.32 -38.74
N LYS A 67 26.05 7.70 -37.60
CA LYS A 67 25.81 8.97 -36.90
C LYS A 67 24.31 9.21 -36.61
N GLY A 68 23.61 8.13 -36.24
CA GLY A 68 22.23 8.16 -35.81
C GLY A 68 22.05 8.98 -34.53
N ARG A 69 20.84 9.52 -34.32
CA ARG A 69 20.54 10.24 -33.08
C ARG A 69 20.26 9.26 -31.94
N PRO A 70 20.60 9.60 -30.68
CA PRO A 70 20.24 8.83 -29.51
C PRO A 70 18.73 8.55 -29.42
N MET A 71 18.39 7.31 -29.08
CA MET A 71 17.01 6.82 -29.03
C MET A 71 16.48 6.65 -27.61
N ASN A 72 17.30 6.99 -26.60
CA ASN A 72 17.00 6.84 -25.18
C ASN A 72 16.91 5.37 -24.75
N PHE A 73 17.95 4.63 -25.13
CA PHE A 73 18.16 3.26 -24.67
C PHE A 73 18.97 3.25 -23.39
N VAL A 74 18.46 2.52 -22.39
CA VAL A 74 19.11 2.33 -21.10
C VAL A 74 19.34 0.85 -20.82
N GLU A 75 20.59 0.52 -20.52
CA GLU A 75 21.03 -0.80 -20.08
C GLU A 75 20.55 -1.07 -18.65
N GLN A 76 20.05 -2.29 -18.40
CA GLN A 76 19.52 -2.70 -17.11
C GLN A 76 20.53 -3.61 -16.40
N PRO A 77 21.04 -3.20 -15.21
CA PRO A 77 21.86 -4.08 -14.37
C PRO A 77 21.12 -5.38 -14.04
N ARG A 78 21.89 -6.46 -13.83
CA ARG A 78 21.31 -7.75 -13.40
C ARG A 78 20.75 -7.59 -11.98
N LEU A 79 19.53 -8.09 -11.76
CA LEU A 79 18.87 -8.01 -10.46
C LEU A 79 19.69 -8.73 -9.39
N ASN A 80 19.95 -8.05 -8.26
CA ASN A 80 20.71 -8.58 -7.12
C ASN A 80 22.12 -9.10 -7.49
N SER A 81 22.75 -8.52 -8.52
CA SER A 81 24.11 -8.84 -8.92
C SER A 81 25.06 -7.67 -8.65
N HIS A 82 26.36 -7.93 -8.75
CA HIS A 82 27.37 -6.88 -8.69
C HIS A 82 27.33 -6.07 -9.99
N LYS A 83 27.66 -4.78 -9.89
CA LYS A 83 27.76 -3.86 -11.03
C LYS A 83 28.96 -2.94 -10.86
N PRO A 84 29.49 -2.36 -11.95
CA PRO A 84 30.54 -1.35 -11.91
C PRO A 84 30.22 -0.22 -10.93
N ILE A 85 31.22 0.56 -10.52
CA ILE A 85 30.96 1.81 -9.79
C ILE A 85 30.26 2.78 -10.75
N LEU A 86 29.07 3.25 -10.38
CA LEU A 86 28.24 4.14 -11.18
C LEU A 86 27.80 5.33 -10.34
N ILE A 87 28.17 6.52 -10.76
CA ILE A 87 27.84 7.76 -10.07
C ILE A 87 27.29 8.73 -11.10
N ASP A 88 26.04 9.13 -10.88
CA ASP A 88 25.36 10.19 -11.63
C ASP A 88 25.19 11.39 -10.70
N MET A 89 25.75 12.52 -11.09
CA MET A 89 25.65 13.77 -10.35
C MET A 89 24.81 14.78 -11.14
N ASP A 90 23.63 15.10 -10.62
CA ASP A 90 22.67 16.00 -11.27
C ASP A 90 22.64 17.37 -10.57
N PHE A 91 23.41 18.34 -11.07
CA PHE A 91 23.44 19.71 -10.55
C PHE A 91 22.31 20.57 -11.11
N LYS A 92 21.72 21.41 -10.26
CA LYS A 92 20.75 22.45 -10.64
C LYS A 92 21.32 23.83 -10.33
N PHE A 93 21.17 24.74 -11.28
CA PHE A 93 21.58 26.14 -11.17
C PHE A 93 20.40 27.08 -11.43
N ASN A 94 20.50 28.30 -10.94
CA ASN A 94 19.54 29.36 -11.25
C ASN A 94 19.59 29.69 -12.75
N VAL A 95 18.43 30.04 -13.34
CA VAL A 95 18.28 30.39 -14.77
C VAL A 95 19.07 31.62 -15.20
N ASP A 96 19.50 32.45 -14.25
CA ASP A 96 20.33 33.63 -14.51
C ASP A 96 21.79 33.27 -14.85
N ARG A 97 22.18 31.99 -14.70
CA ARG A 97 23.51 31.48 -15.07
C ARG A 97 23.56 31.16 -16.57
N GLY A 98 24.76 31.18 -17.16
CA GLY A 98 24.96 30.76 -18.56
C GLY A 98 24.81 29.24 -18.75
N LEU A 99 24.68 28.80 -20.00
CA LEU A 99 24.60 27.37 -20.36
C LEU A 99 25.98 26.66 -20.40
N SER A 100 27.07 27.35 -20.07
CA SER A 100 28.38 26.74 -19.90
C SER A 100 28.44 25.91 -18.62
N HIS A 101 29.33 24.92 -18.56
CA HIS A 101 29.59 24.19 -17.31
C HIS A 101 29.98 25.17 -16.19
N GLN A 102 29.40 24.95 -15.01
CA GLN A 102 29.66 25.79 -13.83
C GLN A 102 30.77 25.20 -12.95
N PHE A 103 31.17 23.95 -13.17
CA PHE A 103 32.28 23.28 -12.50
C PHE A 103 33.48 23.11 -13.43
N GLN A 104 34.66 22.89 -12.84
CA GLN A 104 35.92 22.63 -13.53
C GLN A 104 36.34 21.17 -13.33
N LYS A 105 37.23 20.70 -14.20
CA LYS A 105 37.82 19.35 -14.12
C LYS A 105 38.52 19.09 -12.77
N THR A 106 39.06 20.11 -12.13
CA THR A 106 39.68 20.04 -10.80
C THR A 106 38.68 19.57 -9.73
N HIS A 107 37.45 20.12 -9.71
CA HIS A 107 36.38 19.68 -8.81
C HIS A 107 36.04 18.21 -9.02
N ILE A 108 35.98 17.75 -10.28
CA ILE A 108 35.71 16.35 -10.61
C ILE A 108 36.83 15.45 -10.10
N SER A 109 38.09 15.85 -10.32
CA SER A 109 39.26 15.11 -9.83
C SER A 109 39.30 15.02 -8.31
N GLU A 110 38.93 16.08 -7.59
CA GLU A 110 38.81 16.10 -6.13
C GLU A 110 37.73 15.14 -5.65
N PHE A 111 36.56 15.15 -6.29
CA PHE A 111 35.50 14.21 -5.96
C PHE A 111 35.87 12.75 -6.24
N VAL A 112 36.60 12.48 -7.33
CA VAL A 112 37.14 11.14 -7.64
C VAL A 112 38.13 10.66 -6.57
N LYS A 113 38.95 11.56 -6.02
CA LYS A 113 39.80 11.22 -4.87
C LYS A 113 38.98 10.83 -3.65
N CYS A 114 37.91 11.57 -3.34
CA CYS A 114 37.00 11.21 -2.26
C CYS A 114 36.34 9.84 -2.47
N ILE A 115 35.98 9.49 -3.72
CA ILE A 115 35.47 8.15 -4.05
C ILE A 115 36.51 7.09 -3.68
N VAL A 116 37.77 7.27 -4.10
CA VAL A 116 38.85 6.33 -3.78
C VAL A 116 39.12 6.26 -2.28
N ASP A 117 39.08 7.37 -1.56
CA ASP A 117 39.21 7.38 -0.10
C ASP A 117 38.10 6.57 0.57
N GLY A 118 36.85 6.72 0.12
CA GLY A 118 35.72 5.92 0.60
C GLY A 118 35.88 4.43 0.29
N LEU A 119 36.39 4.10 -0.91
CA LEU A 119 36.68 2.71 -1.28
C LEU A 119 37.79 2.10 -0.42
N LYS A 120 38.90 2.82 -0.19
CA LYS A 120 39.99 2.41 0.71
C LYS A 120 39.52 2.26 2.15
N TYR A 121 38.65 3.17 2.58
CA TYR A 121 38.12 3.17 3.94
C TYR A 121 37.21 1.97 4.18
N LEU A 122 36.34 1.62 3.24
CA LEU A 122 35.31 0.60 3.44
C LEU A 122 35.74 -0.80 2.98
N PHE A 123 36.58 -0.91 1.94
CA PHE A 123 36.81 -2.16 1.23
C PHE A 123 38.29 -2.50 1.06
N LYS A 124 38.58 -3.80 0.98
CA LYS A 124 39.92 -4.29 0.59
C LYS A 124 40.12 -4.10 -0.91
N LEU A 125 40.92 -3.10 -1.27
CA LEU A 125 41.33 -2.84 -2.64
C LEU A 125 42.33 -3.88 -3.16
N PRO A 126 42.34 -4.16 -4.47
CA PRO A 126 43.35 -5.00 -5.08
C PRO A 126 44.70 -4.29 -5.07
N THR A 127 45.82 -4.99 -4.93
CA THR A 127 47.14 -4.37 -4.70
C THR A 127 48.02 -4.27 -5.94
N ASP A 128 47.55 -4.74 -7.09
CA ASP A 128 48.35 -5.02 -8.30
C ASP A 128 47.69 -4.54 -9.61
N ARG A 129 46.68 -3.66 -9.53
CA ARG A 129 45.98 -3.17 -10.72
C ARG A 129 45.54 -1.72 -10.58
N ASN A 130 45.43 -1.05 -11.72
CA ASN A 130 44.86 0.28 -11.80
C ASN A 130 43.34 0.23 -11.70
N VAL A 131 42.75 1.25 -11.06
CA VAL A 131 41.30 1.48 -11.02
C VAL A 131 41.03 2.76 -11.80
N ARG A 132 40.36 2.65 -12.95
CA ARG A 132 40.07 3.78 -13.84
C ARG A 132 38.66 4.31 -13.61
N PHE A 133 38.52 5.63 -13.66
CA PHE A 133 37.25 6.35 -13.53
C PHE A 133 37.02 7.15 -14.81
N PHE A 134 36.08 6.69 -15.62
CA PHE A 134 35.67 7.31 -16.87
C PHE A 134 34.62 8.38 -16.57
N VAL A 135 34.94 9.63 -16.87
CA VAL A 135 34.05 10.77 -16.68
C VAL A 135 33.46 11.15 -18.03
N SER A 136 32.13 11.15 -18.10
CA SER A 136 31.40 11.60 -19.28
C SER A 136 30.58 12.85 -18.97
N LEU A 137 30.71 13.86 -19.83
CA LEU A 137 29.96 15.11 -19.75
C LEU A 137 29.11 15.29 -20.99
N ARG A 138 28.05 16.10 -20.87
CA ARG A 138 27.35 16.62 -22.04
C ARG A 138 28.14 17.81 -22.60
N PRO A 139 27.92 18.18 -23.88
CA PRO A 139 28.59 19.34 -24.48
C PRO A 139 28.29 20.69 -23.79
N GLN A 140 27.14 20.81 -23.13
CA GLN A 140 26.73 22.02 -22.40
C GLN A 140 25.58 21.72 -21.42
N ALA A 141 25.39 22.61 -20.45
CA ALA A 141 24.23 22.62 -19.57
C ALA A 141 22.94 23.00 -20.36
N TYR A 142 21.77 22.67 -19.83
CA TYR A 142 20.50 22.91 -20.52
C TYR A 142 19.37 23.33 -19.57
N VAL A 143 18.40 24.07 -20.11
CA VAL A 143 17.19 24.46 -19.36
C VAL A 143 16.22 23.28 -19.30
N GLU A 144 15.78 22.92 -18.09
CA GLU A 144 14.80 21.83 -17.92
C GLU A 144 13.39 22.30 -18.36
N LYS A 145 12.81 21.66 -19.38
CA LYS A 145 11.46 22.00 -19.89
C LYS A 145 10.43 22.01 -18.74
N GLY A 146 9.77 23.15 -18.55
CA GLY A 146 8.72 23.32 -17.52
C GLY A 146 9.23 23.67 -16.11
N LYS A 147 10.54 23.84 -15.90
CA LYS A 147 11.12 24.27 -14.61
C LYS A 147 12.02 25.50 -14.79
N LYS A 148 12.12 26.32 -13.74
CA LYS A 148 13.00 27.51 -13.70
C LYS A 148 14.39 27.15 -13.18
N CYS A 149 15.08 26.21 -13.81
CA CYS A 149 16.48 25.89 -13.49
C CYS A 149 17.27 25.40 -14.71
N ILE A 150 18.59 25.56 -14.63
CA ILE A 150 19.56 24.98 -15.56
C ILE A 150 20.07 23.68 -14.93
N LYS A 151 20.13 22.61 -15.73
CA LYS A 151 20.68 21.31 -15.33
C LYS A 151 22.03 21.08 -15.99
N ASP A 152 22.96 20.58 -15.20
CA ASP A 152 24.27 20.13 -15.64
C ASP A 152 24.62 18.82 -14.92
N GLY A 153 25.18 17.86 -15.64
CA GLY A 153 25.29 16.49 -15.16
C GLY A 153 26.66 15.88 -15.41
N ILE A 154 27.15 15.10 -14.43
CA ILE A 154 28.42 14.36 -14.52
C ILE A 154 28.13 12.88 -14.35
N HIS A 155 28.55 12.07 -15.33
CA HIS A 155 28.54 10.62 -15.19
C HIS A 155 29.96 10.12 -14.93
N ILE A 156 30.15 9.38 -13.83
CA ILE A 156 31.42 8.73 -13.49
C ILE A 156 31.18 7.24 -13.43
N GLN A 157 31.99 6.48 -14.18
CA GLN A 157 31.92 5.02 -14.22
C GLN A 157 33.30 4.39 -14.02
N SER A 158 33.40 3.42 -13.10
CA SER A 158 34.61 2.60 -12.95
C SER A 158 34.30 1.13 -13.24
N PRO A 159 34.73 0.58 -14.39
CA PRO A 159 34.51 -0.81 -14.76
C PRO A 159 35.50 -1.79 -14.10
N ASP A 160 36.63 -1.29 -13.60
CA ASP A 160 37.71 -2.11 -13.03
C ASP A 160 37.36 -2.68 -11.65
N MET A 161 36.26 -2.21 -11.05
CA MET A 161 35.72 -2.68 -9.78
C MET A 161 34.20 -2.82 -9.86
N CYS A 162 33.71 -4.01 -9.48
CA CYS A 162 32.28 -4.27 -9.33
C CYS A 162 31.92 -4.41 -7.86
N LEU A 163 30.82 -3.78 -7.45
CA LEU A 163 30.30 -3.77 -6.09
C LEU A 163 28.85 -4.27 -6.06
N THR A 164 28.43 -4.90 -4.97
CA THR A 164 27.01 -5.18 -4.70
C THR A 164 26.23 -3.90 -4.39
N ASP A 165 24.91 -3.93 -4.55
CA ASP A 165 24.02 -2.80 -4.25
C ASP A 165 24.18 -2.25 -2.83
N ASP A 166 24.45 -3.11 -1.84
CA ASP A 166 24.71 -2.68 -0.46
C ASP A 166 26.04 -1.92 -0.34
N LYS A 167 27.10 -2.37 -1.02
CA LYS A 167 28.38 -1.66 -1.03
C LYS A 167 28.30 -0.31 -1.72
N HIS A 168 27.54 -0.22 -2.82
CA HIS A 168 27.19 1.06 -3.45
C HIS A 168 26.46 2.00 -2.48
N ARG A 169 25.49 1.47 -1.71
CA ARG A 169 24.75 2.24 -0.72
C ARG A 169 25.63 2.75 0.42
N ALA A 170 26.50 1.90 0.94
CA ALA A 170 27.44 2.27 1.99
C ALA A 170 28.46 3.32 1.51
N LEU A 171 29.02 3.15 0.31
CA LEU A 171 29.94 4.12 -0.28
C LEU A 171 29.27 5.48 -0.48
N ARG A 172 28.04 5.51 -1.00
CA ARG A 172 27.26 6.75 -1.13
C ARG A 172 26.99 7.40 0.22
N ALA A 173 26.52 6.62 1.20
CA ALA A 173 26.23 7.15 2.54
C ALA A 173 27.48 7.76 3.17
N TRP A 174 28.63 7.10 3.02
CA TRP A 174 29.92 7.58 3.50
C TRP A 174 30.33 8.89 2.81
N LEU A 175 30.22 8.97 1.48
CA LEU A 175 30.55 10.19 0.72
C LEU A 175 29.69 11.39 1.14
N LEU A 176 28.40 11.17 1.40
CA LEU A 176 27.49 12.22 1.88
C LEU A 176 27.78 12.61 3.34
N GLU A 177 28.07 11.65 4.22
CA GLU A 177 28.46 11.93 5.60
C GLU A 177 29.77 12.74 5.66
N LYS A 178 30.70 12.47 4.74
CA LYS A 178 31.95 13.21 4.55
C LYS A 178 31.82 14.50 3.75
N LYS A 179 30.59 14.90 3.37
CA LYS A 179 30.33 16.12 2.59
C LYS A 179 31.15 16.21 1.31
N ALA A 180 31.44 15.07 0.69
CA ALA A 180 32.36 15.00 -0.45
C ALA A 180 31.88 15.86 -1.63
N VAL A 181 30.57 15.99 -1.84
CA VAL A 181 30.00 16.83 -2.91
C VAL A 181 30.21 18.30 -2.58
N GLU A 182 29.89 18.71 -1.36
CA GLU A 182 30.00 20.09 -0.92
C GLU A 182 31.44 20.58 -0.91
N ASP A 183 32.37 19.75 -0.43
CA ASP A 183 33.79 20.08 -0.33
C ASP A 183 34.44 20.11 -1.73
N SER A 184 34.14 19.14 -2.61
CA SER A 184 34.75 19.07 -3.95
C SER A 184 34.19 20.09 -4.93
N PHE A 185 32.95 20.55 -4.72
CA PHE A 185 32.27 21.52 -5.59
C PHE A 185 32.00 22.84 -4.87
N GLU A 186 32.84 23.20 -3.90
CA GLU A 186 32.74 24.46 -3.17
C GLU A 186 32.78 25.66 -4.15
N GLY A 187 31.89 26.63 -3.96
CA GLY A 187 31.85 27.85 -4.79
C GLY A 187 31.24 27.68 -6.20
N VAL A 188 30.87 26.47 -6.62
CA VAL A 188 30.22 26.22 -7.92
C VAL A 188 28.80 26.82 -8.00
N GLY A 189 28.12 26.97 -6.85
CA GLY A 189 26.86 27.73 -6.75
C GLY A 189 25.62 26.98 -7.25
N TYR A 190 25.60 25.65 -7.10
CA TYR A 190 24.41 24.83 -7.32
C TYR A 190 23.34 25.10 -6.24
N THR A 191 22.08 24.75 -6.53
CA THR A 191 20.92 25.12 -5.69
C THR A 191 20.20 23.93 -5.06
N ASN A 192 20.53 22.70 -5.45
CA ASN A 192 19.96 21.49 -4.87
C ASN A 192 20.87 20.86 -3.82
N GLU A 193 20.28 20.12 -2.88
CA GLU A 193 21.00 19.43 -1.81
C GLU A 193 21.96 18.36 -2.36
N ALA A 194 23.08 18.09 -1.68
CA ALA A 194 24.05 17.07 -2.08
C ALA A 194 23.44 15.67 -2.23
N SER A 195 22.44 15.34 -1.40
CA SER A 195 21.68 14.09 -1.49
C SER A 195 20.84 13.95 -2.77
N ASP A 196 20.44 15.08 -3.36
CA ASP A 196 19.72 15.15 -4.64
C ASP A 196 20.68 15.25 -5.83
N ILE A 197 21.91 15.70 -5.60
CA ILE A 197 22.97 15.72 -6.62
C ILE A 197 23.44 14.29 -6.88
N TYR A 198 23.87 13.57 -5.84
CA TYR A 198 24.16 12.14 -5.95
C TYR A 198 22.94 11.34 -5.47
N ASP A 199 21.99 11.07 -6.36
CA ASP A 199 20.69 10.46 -6.02
C ASP A 199 20.82 9.00 -5.52
N ALA A 200 20.00 8.60 -4.54
CA ALA A 200 20.01 7.26 -3.96
C ALA A 200 19.61 6.15 -4.94
N ALA A 201 18.86 6.47 -6.01
CA ALA A 201 18.45 5.54 -7.06
C ALA A 201 19.67 4.90 -7.76
N MET A 202 20.81 5.59 -7.80
CA MET A 202 22.08 5.09 -8.35
C MET A 202 22.58 3.81 -7.66
N THR A 203 22.22 3.63 -6.39
CA THR A 203 22.59 2.45 -5.60
C THR A 203 21.70 1.23 -5.86
N ARG A 204 20.67 1.36 -6.70
CA ARG A 204 19.64 0.33 -6.96
C ARG A 204 19.63 -0.10 -8.44
N LYS A 205 18.55 -0.74 -8.91
CA LYS A 205 18.33 -1.22 -10.29
C LYS A 205 18.01 -0.09 -11.30
N GLN A 206 18.57 1.11 -11.13
CA GLN A 206 18.37 2.20 -12.09
C GLN A 206 19.03 1.81 -13.43
N GLY A 207 18.37 2.09 -14.55
CA GLY A 207 18.96 1.87 -15.88
C GLY A 207 20.06 2.89 -16.17
N TRP A 208 21.14 2.46 -16.81
CA TRP A 208 22.28 3.29 -17.19
C TRP A 208 22.30 3.53 -18.71
N PHE A 209 22.71 4.71 -19.17
CA PHE A 209 22.84 4.94 -20.60
C PHE A 209 24.01 4.14 -21.17
N PHE A 210 23.83 3.55 -22.35
CA PHE A 210 24.97 3.03 -23.11
C PHE A 210 25.90 4.19 -23.47
N TYR A 211 27.19 3.89 -23.62
CA TYR A 211 28.13 4.86 -24.17
C TYR A 211 27.64 5.34 -25.54
N GLY A 212 27.52 6.67 -25.71
CA GLY A 212 26.97 7.31 -26.90
C GLY A 212 25.45 7.52 -26.94
N GLU A 213 24.69 7.06 -25.93
CA GLU A 213 23.23 7.30 -25.79
C GLU A 213 22.90 8.50 -24.87
N SER A 214 21.65 8.96 -24.96
CA SER A 214 21.08 10.03 -24.13
C SER A 214 19.56 10.11 -24.31
N LYS A 215 18.92 11.06 -23.62
CA LYS A 215 17.50 11.40 -23.85
C LYS A 215 17.30 11.87 -25.29
N HIS A 216 16.14 11.54 -25.87
CA HIS A 216 15.81 11.96 -27.23
C HIS A 216 15.81 13.49 -27.30
N GLU A 217 16.46 14.06 -28.33
CA GLU A 217 16.71 15.50 -28.52
C GLU A 217 17.79 16.14 -27.62
N VAL A 218 18.43 15.38 -26.73
CA VAL A 218 19.54 15.86 -25.91
C VAL A 218 20.86 15.33 -26.49
N PRO A 219 21.92 16.15 -26.63
CA PRO A 219 23.23 15.65 -27.05
C PRO A 219 23.71 14.49 -26.16
N ARG A 220 24.48 13.57 -26.76
CA ARG A 220 25.03 12.43 -26.05
C ARG A 220 26.07 12.87 -25.02
N TYR A 221 26.33 11.99 -24.06
CA TYR A 221 27.51 12.12 -23.20
C TYR A 221 28.74 11.65 -23.99
N ASP A 222 29.81 12.43 -23.93
CA ASP A 222 31.12 12.07 -24.46
C ASP A 222 32.12 11.95 -23.30
N ILE A 223 33.17 11.12 -23.46
CA ILE A 223 34.23 11.00 -22.45
C ILE A 223 34.99 12.33 -22.40
N ASP A 224 34.99 12.96 -21.24
CA ASP A 224 35.74 14.18 -20.96
C ASP A 224 37.14 13.85 -20.41
N SER A 225 37.22 12.91 -19.47
CA SER A 225 38.47 12.57 -18.79
C SER A 225 38.47 11.15 -18.23
N VAL A 226 39.67 10.58 -18.06
CA VAL A 226 39.87 9.24 -17.49
C VAL A 226 40.91 9.33 -16.37
N PHE A 227 40.44 9.31 -15.12
CA PHE A 227 41.32 9.33 -13.95
C PHE A 227 41.73 7.92 -13.58
N VAL A 228 43.02 7.68 -13.36
CA VAL A 228 43.59 6.37 -13.08
C VAL A 228 44.20 6.37 -11.69
N TYR A 229 43.71 5.51 -10.81
CA TYR A 229 44.31 5.29 -9.49
C TYR A 229 45.13 4.02 -9.49
N ASN A 230 46.43 4.13 -9.26
CA ASN A 230 47.32 2.98 -9.09
C ASN A 230 47.27 2.52 -7.64
N THR A 231 46.73 1.32 -7.39
CA THR A 231 46.57 0.82 -6.01
C THR A 231 47.86 0.36 -5.35
N SER A 232 48.94 0.14 -6.12
CA SER A 232 50.25 -0.25 -5.60
C SER A 232 51.07 0.96 -5.16
N THR A 233 51.06 2.03 -5.94
CA THR A 233 51.84 3.26 -5.68
C THR A 233 51.02 4.33 -4.95
N GLU A 234 49.70 4.17 -4.91
CA GLU A 234 48.72 5.15 -4.44
C GLU A 234 48.75 6.49 -5.19
N VAL A 235 49.22 6.49 -6.43
CA VAL A 235 49.32 7.68 -7.28
C VAL A 235 48.11 7.79 -8.20
N PHE A 236 47.64 9.03 -8.41
CA PHE A 236 46.66 9.38 -9.43
C PHE A 236 47.36 9.86 -10.71
N GLU A 237 46.98 9.26 -11.83
CA GLU A 237 47.39 9.65 -13.18
C GLU A 237 46.14 9.91 -14.04
N GLU A 238 46.34 10.42 -15.24
CA GLU A 238 45.26 10.63 -16.20
C GLU A 238 45.63 9.99 -17.55
N ASP A 239 44.74 9.16 -18.08
CA ASP A 239 44.91 8.59 -19.41
C ASP A 239 44.39 9.56 -20.48
N GLU A 240 45.01 9.53 -21.66
CA GLU A 240 44.45 10.23 -22.82
C GLU A 240 43.18 9.52 -23.30
N THR A 241 42.08 10.26 -23.45
CA THR A 241 40.78 9.70 -23.87
C THR A 241 40.84 9.00 -25.24
N THR A 242 41.78 9.41 -26.09
CA THR A 242 42.05 8.82 -27.41
C THR A 242 42.65 7.41 -27.37
N MET A 243 43.09 6.93 -26.20
CA MET A 243 43.55 5.55 -26.04
C MET A 243 42.43 4.52 -26.15
N TYR A 244 41.17 4.95 -26.05
CA TYR A 244 40.00 4.09 -25.99
C TYR A 244 39.14 4.24 -27.25
N GLY A 245 38.92 3.16 -27.99
CA GLY A 245 38.04 3.19 -29.17
C GLY A 245 36.57 3.20 -28.78
N ASP A 246 35.71 3.90 -29.56
CA ASP A 246 34.27 4.00 -29.26
C ASP A 246 33.59 2.64 -29.04
N ARG A 247 33.86 1.67 -29.92
CA ARG A 247 33.31 0.31 -29.80
C ARG A 247 33.86 -0.43 -28.58
N GLU A 248 35.13 -0.23 -28.24
CA GLU A 248 35.75 -0.82 -27.06
C GLU A 248 35.10 -0.26 -25.79
N LEU A 249 34.88 1.06 -25.74
CA LEU A 249 34.19 1.74 -24.65
C LEU A 249 32.78 1.20 -24.43
N MET A 250 32.04 0.86 -25.49
CA MET A 250 30.71 0.25 -25.34
C MET A 250 30.74 -1.10 -24.60
N THR A 251 31.80 -1.89 -24.76
CA THR A 251 31.98 -3.13 -24.00
C THR A 251 32.52 -2.84 -22.60
N LEU A 252 33.56 -2.00 -22.51
CA LEU A 252 34.24 -1.68 -21.26
C LEU A 252 33.31 -1.01 -20.24
N LEU A 253 32.42 -0.13 -20.71
CA LEU A 253 31.46 0.63 -19.90
C LEU A 253 30.07 -0.03 -19.83
N SER A 254 29.94 -1.30 -20.20
CA SER A 254 28.69 -2.02 -19.97
C SER A 254 28.45 -2.23 -18.48
N VAL A 255 27.22 -2.04 -18.02
CA VAL A 255 26.80 -2.31 -16.63
C VAL A 255 26.25 -3.72 -16.43
N ARG A 256 26.38 -4.58 -17.44
CA ARG A 256 25.76 -5.93 -17.46
C ARG A 256 26.65 -7.01 -18.07
N TYR A 257 27.39 -6.69 -19.12
CA TYR A 257 28.11 -7.64 -19.96
C TYR A 257 29.59 -7.69 -19.59
N LYS A 258 30.15 -8.91 -19.52
CA LYS A 258 31.56 -9.19 -19.14
C LYS A 258 32.01 -8.50 -17.83
N LEU A 259 31.12 -8.45 -16.84
CA LEU A 259 31.45 -7.91 -15.52
C LEU A 259 32.34 -8.86 -14.72
N PHE A 260 33.26 -8.28 -13.95
CA PHE A 260 34.05 -9.01 -12.97
C PHE A 260 33.24 -9.25 -11.68
N PRO A 261 33.36 -10.40 -11.01
CA PRO A 261 32.74 -10.62 -9.72
C PRO A 261 33.23 -9.61 -8.68
N ASP A 262 32.37 -9.23 -7.74
CA ASP A 262 32.78 -8.44 -6.58
C ASP A 262 33.68 -9.27 -5.66
N THR A 263 34.98 -9.00 -5.71
CA THR A 263 36.01 -9.65 -4.91
C THR A 263 36.50 -8.80 -3.73
N HIS A 264 35.78 -7.73 -3.38
CA HIS A 264 36.29 -6.68 -2.49
C HIS A 264 35.60 -6.72 -1.11
N PRO A 265 36.03 -7.58 -0.17
CA PRO A 265 35.36 -7.67 1.13
C PRO A 265 35.43 -6.34 1.89
N VAL A 266 34.41 -6.11 2.73
CA VAL A 266 34.43 -5.02 3.71
C VAL A 266 35.58 -5.26 4.68
N LEU A 267 36.36 -4.22 5.00
CA LEU A 267 37.44 -4.30 5.98
C LEU A 267 36.87 -4.72 7.35
N GLU A 268 37.53 -5.67 8.02
CA GLU A 268 37.03 -6.29 9.25
C GLU A 268 36.75 -5.25 10.34
N GLU A 269 37.68 -4.31 10.51
CA GLU A 269 37.61 -3.20 11.44
C GLU A 269 36.50 -2.17 11.12
N ARG A 270 35.90 -2.22 9.93
CA ARG A 270 34.84 -1.30 9.48
C ARG A 270 33.47 -1.94 9.35
N LYS A 271 33.29 -3.22 9.72
CA LYS A 271 32.01 -3.92 9.58
C LYS A 271 30.86 -3.25 10.33
N GLU A 272 31.11 -2.72 11.52
CA GLU A 272 30.09 -2.03 12.32
C GLU A 272 29.67 -0.69 11.71
N GLU A 273 30.63 0.11 11.25
CA GLU A 273 30.41 1.38 10.55
C GLU A 273 29.70 1.15 9.21
N TYR A 274 30.14 0.15 8.43
CA TYR A 274 29.48 -0.28 7.21
C TYR A 274 28.01 -0.67 7.47
N ALA A 275 27.74 -1.42 8.54
CA ALA A 275 26.37 -1.77 8.93
C ALA A 275 25.56 -0.54 9.38
N ALA A 276 26.19 0.45 10.02
CA ALA A 276 25.54 1.70 10.39
C ALA A 276 25.17 2.57 9.18
N LEU A 277 26.08 2.71 8.21
CA LEU A 277 25.85 3.40 6.94
C LEU A 277 24.68 2.80 6.15
N LEU A 278 24.46 1.48 6.25
CA LEU A 278 23.32 0.80 5.65
C LEU A 278 21.99 1.03 6.38
N ARG A 279 22.03 1.34 7.69
CA ARG A 279 20.84 1.65 8.50
C ARG A 279 20.37 3.11 8.34
N GLY A 280 21.28 4.01 7.92
CA GLY A 280 21.02 5.45 7.84
C GLY A 280 21.12 6.16 9.21
N PRO A 281 21.18 7.50 9.25
CA PRO A 281 21.26 8.23 10.50
C PRO A 281 19.98 8.03 11.33
N ALA A 282 20.15 7.71 12.61
CA ALA A 282 19.07 7.71 13.59
C ALA A 282 18.43 9.11 13.61
N SER A 283 17.11 9.18 13.56
CA SER A 283 16.36 10.45 13.55
C SER A 283 16.71 11.30 14.78
N SER A 284 17.58 12.29 14.60
CA SER A 284 17.76 13.36 15.56
C SER A 284 16.59 14.34 15.42
N VAL A 285 15.81 14.44 16.48
CA VAL A 285 14.75 15.42 16.77
C VAL A 285 14.90 16.72 15.98
N ALA A 286 13.93 16.99 15.09
CA ALA A 286 13.90 18.22 14.30
C ALA A 286 13.56 19.45 15.17
N SER A 287 14.35 20.52 15.01
CA SER A 287 14.09 21.83 15.60
C SER A 287 12.93 22.57 14.91
N PRO A 288 12.21 23.49 15.60
CA PRO A 288 10.91 24.01 15.15
C PRO A 288 10.93 24.94 13.92
N ALA A 289 12.10 25.31 13.40
CA ALA A 289 12.23 26.34 12.36
C ALA A 289 12.02 25.82 10.92
N ALA A 290 12.20 24.53 10.66
CA ALA A 290 12.08 23.95 9.31
C ALA A 290 10.62 23.62 8.91
N ALA A 291 9.68 23.61 9.85
CA ALA A 291 8.29 23.24 9.61
C ALA A 291 7.48 24.29 8.82
N ALA A 292 8.00 25.52 8.68
CA ALA A 292 7.28 26.62 8.03
C ALA A 292 7.52 26.72 6.51
N ALA A 293 8.56 26.08 5.96
CA ALA A 293 8.97 26.28 4.56
C ALA A 293 8.54 25.18 3.58
N SER A 294 8.06 24.01 4.06
CA SER A 294 7.73 22.86 3.21
C SER A 294 6.31 22.86 2.62
N ALA A 295 5.53 23.92 2.83
CA ALA A 295 4.12 23.97 2.45
C ALA A 295 3.83 24.19 0.95
N ALA A 296 4.81 24.15 0.05
CA ALA A 296 4.58 24.52 -1.36
C ALA A 296 5.46 23.84 -2.41
N THR A 297 5.27 22.53 -2.69
CA THR A 297 5.47 21.96 -4.06
C THR A 297 4.74 20.60 -4.20
N PRO A 298 4.11 20.27 -5.36
CA PRO A 298 3.19 19.14 -5.48
C PRO A 298 3.91 17.79 -5.68
N ALA A 299 3.32 16.77 -5.08
CA ALA A 299 3.75 15.38 -5.11
C ALA A 299 3.74 14.79 -6.54
N THR A 300 4.82 14.10 -6.91
CA THR A 300 4.88 13.24 -8.09
C THR A 300 4.35 11.86 -7.71
N GLU A 301 3.45 11.32 -8.54
CA GLU A 301 2.69 10.09 -8.31
C GLU A 301 3.61 8.86 -8.16
N SER A 302 3.60 8.27 -6.97
CA SER A 302 4.14 6.93 -6.69
C SER A 302 3.02 5.89 -6.78
N ASP A 303 3.29 4.78 -7.48
CA ASP A 303 2.41 3.61 -7.63
C ASP A 303 1.83 3.16 -6.26
N PRO A 304 0.50 3.05 -6.11
CA PRO A 304 -0.15 2.99 -4.81
C PRO A 304 -0.34 1.57 -4.26
N SER A 305 0.13 0.53 -4.96
CA SER A 305 -0.33 -0.87 -4.77
C SER A 305 0.46 -1.76 -3.80
N LEU A 306 1.46 -1.24 -3.08
CA LEU A 306 2.21 -1.99 -2.07
C LEU A 306 2.17 -1.27 -0.70
N PRO A 307 1.60 -1.87 0.36
CA PRO A 307 1.73 -1.33 1.71
C PRO A 307 3.17 -1.54 2.18
N PHE A 308 4.02 -0.52 1.99
CA PHE A 308 5.37 -0.48 2.54
C PHE A 308 5.27 -0.06 4.02
N ALA A 309 4.93 -1.01 4.89
CA ALA A 309 5.26 -0.87 6.31
C ALA A 309 6.78 -1.08 6.43
N LEU A 310 7.52 0.00 6.68
CA LEU A 310 8.89 -0.08 7.19
C LEU A 310 8.83 -0.81 8.53
N TYR A 311 9.23 -2.08 8.53
CA TYR A 311 9.19 -2.94 9.70
C TYR A 311 10.46 -2.75 10.54
N VAL A 312 10.28 -2.45 11.83
CA VAL A 312 11.30 -2.52 12.88
C VAL A 312 11.30 -3.95 13.45
N SER A 313 12.46 -4.59 13.54
CA SER A 313 12.59 -5.91 14.18
C SER A 313 12.21 -5.85 15.65
N ASP A 314 11.29 -6.71 16.09
CA ASP A 314 11.11 -6.97 17.51
C ASP A 314 12.43 -7.56 18.04
N LYS A 315 13.03 -6.91 19.05
CA LYS A 315 14.21 -7.46 19.73
C LYS A 315 13.72 -8.45 20.79
N HIS A 316 14.09 -9.71 20.64
CA HIS A 316 13.84 -10.76 21.63
C HIS A 316 15.07 -10.95 22.52
N ASP A 317 14.87 -11.18 23.82
CA ASP A 317 15.96 -11.55 24.72
C ASP A 317 16.34 -13.03 24.58
N GLU A 318 17.53 -13.41 25.07
CA GLU A 318 18.04 -14.79 24.98
C GLU A 318 17.08 -15.81 25.60
N GLU A 319 16.36 -15.47 26.67
CA GLU A 319 15.43 -16.38 27.34
C GLU A 319 14.14 -16.54 26.50
N GLU A 320 13.68 -15.50 25.81
CA GLU A 320 12.57 -15.60 24.84
C GLU A 320 12.93 -16.47 23.64
N ILE A 321 14.17 -16.35 23.17
CA ILE A 321 14.70 -17.18 22.09
C ILE A 321 14.74 -18.65 22.54
N GLU A 322 15.28 -18.95 23.72
CA GLU A 322 15.29 -20.33 24.26
C GLU A 322 13.89 -20.89 24.47
N LEU A 323 12.96 -20.10 25.02
CA LEU A 323 11.57 -20.52 25.16
C LEU A 323 10.96 -20.90 23.80
N SER A 324 11.24 -20.13 22.75
CA SER A 324 10.73 -20.41 21.40
C SER A 324 11.22 -21.77 20.87
N LYS A 325 12.48 -22.13 21.13
CA LYS A 325 13.06 -23.43 20.75
C LYS A 325 12.31 -24.58 21.44
N ILE A 326 12.07 -24.44 22.74
CA ILE A 326 11.34 -25.43 23.55
C ILE A 326 9.90 -25.58 23.02
N LEU A 327 9.20 -24.47 22.75
CA LEU A 327 7.83 -24.51 22.24
C LEU A 327 7.71 -25.25 20.90
N VAL A 328 8.66 -25.04 19.99
CA VAL A 328 8.70 -25.75 18.70
C VAL A 328 8.88 -27.25 18.89
N GLN A 329 9.80 -27.64 19.77
CA GLN A 329 10.16 -29.05 19.97
C GLN A 329 9.12 -29.81 20.76
N GLU A 330 8.56 -29.22 21.82
CA GLU A 330 7.67 -29.90 22.77
C GLU A 330 6.18 -29.73 22.45
N CYS A 331 5.77 -28.61 21.82
CA CYS A 331 4.35 -28.31 21.63
C CYS A 331 3.85 -28.53 20.20
N LEU A 332 4.62 -28.16 19.16
CA LEU A 332 4.10 -28.20 17.79
C LEU A 332 3.87 -29.64 17.29
N SER A 333 2.71 -29.85 16.66
CA SER A 333 2.18 -31.15 16.28
C SER A 333 2.82 -31.75 15.01
N VAL A 334 2.71 -33.07 14.86
CA VAL A 334 3.12 -33.79 13.64
C VAL A 334 2.34 -33.33 12.40
N LYS A 335 1.05 -32.97 12.58
CA LYS A 335 0.19 -32.44 11.51
C LYS A 335 0.79 -31.17 10.91
N ARG A 336 1.25 -30.24 11.77
CA ARG A 336 1.89 -28.99 11.38
C ARG A 336 3.22 -29.18 10.67
N ALA A 337 3.98 -30.21 11.06
CA ALA A 337 5.24 -30.56 10.38
C ALA A 337 5.00 -31.23 9.00
N THR A 338 3.80 -31.76 8.75
CA THR A 338 3.49 -32.57 7.56
C THR A 338 2.76 -31.80 6.46
N ASP A 339 1.91 -30.85 6.84
CA ASP A 339 1.25 -29.94 5.90
C ASP A 339 2.21 -28.83 5.45
N TYR A 340 2.40 -28.67 4.13
CA TYR A 340 3.42 -27.78 3.57
C TYR A 340 3.23 -26.32 4.00
N LYS A 341 1.97 -25.83 4.01
CA LYS A 341 1.66 -24.44 4.36
C LYS A 341 2.05 -24.16 5.81
N THR A 342 1.55 -24.95 6.74
CA THR A 342 1.83 -24.73 8.16
C THR A 342 3.29 -25.03 8.53
N TRP A 343 3.95 -25.95 7.83
CA TRP A 343 5.38 -26.23 7.95
C TRP A 343 6.26 -25.05 7.51
N ILE A 344 6.00 -24.48 6.33
CA ILE A 344 6.79 -23.35 5.82
C ILE A 344 6.52 -22.06 6.61
N GLU A 345 5.28 -21.85 7.07
CA GLU A 345 4.91 -20.76 7.98
C GLU A 345 5.66 -20.86 9.32
N THR A 346 5.88 -22.08 9.84
CA THR A 346 6.70 -22.29 11.03
C THR A 346 8.15 -21.85 10.77
N GLY A 347 8.72 -22.20 9.61
CA GLY A 347 10.05 -21.73 9.21
C GLY A 347 10.13 -20.21 9.07
N TRP A 348 9.11 -19.57 8.48
CA TRP A 348 9.02 -18.11 8.39
C TRP A 348 8.94 -17.45 9.76
N CYS A 349 8.12 -17.99 10.66
CA CYS A 349 7.97 -17.49 12.02
C CYS A 349 9.31 -17.53 12.78
N LEU A 350 10.03 -18.64 12.73
CA LEU A 350 11.30 -18.80 13.43
C LEU A 350 12.41 -17.93 12.86
N SER A 351 12.51 -17.82 11.53
CA SER A 351 13.44 -16.89 10.88
C SER A 351 13.15 -15.42 11.20
N ASN A 352 11.87 -15.07 11.39
CA ASN A 352 11.47 -13.74 11.82
C ASN A 352 11.77 -13.46 13.30
N ILE A 353 11.74 -14.49 14.16
CA ILE A 353 12.11 -14.39 15.59
C ILE A 353 13.63 -14.23 15.73
N GLU A 354 14.39 -15.15 15.13
CA GLU A 354 15.85 -15.13 15.16
C GLU A 354 16.41 -15.81 13.90
N PRO A 355 16.98 -15.07 12.93
CA PRO A 355 17.60 -15.65 11.75
C PRO A 355 19.02 -16.17 12.06
N SER A 356 19.14 -17.11 13.00
CA SER A 356 20.39 -17.76 13.41
C SER A 356 20.52 -19.18 12.83
N ASP A 357 21.74 -19.73 12.79
CA ASP A 357 21.94 -21.14 12.41
C ASP A 357 21.32 -22.09 13.44
N ASP A 358 21.37 -21.71 14.72
CA ASP A 358 20.81 -22.51 15.82
C ASP A 358 19.29 -22.63 15.71
N MET A 359 18.60 -21.52 15.43
CA MET A 359 17.15 -21.53 15.16
C MET A 359 16.79 -22.28 13.87
N PHE A 360 17.68 -22.28 12.87
CA PHE A 360 17.52 -23.10 11.67
C PHE A 360 17.60 -24.61 11.98
N GLN A 361 18.50 -25.02 12.88
CA GLN A 361 18.58 -26.41 13.36
C GLN A 361 17.32 -26.83 14.10
N VAL A 362 16.71 -25.92 14.86
CA VAL A 362 15.42 -26.15 15.54
C VAL A 362 14.31 -26.44 14.52
N TRP A 363 14.25 -25.70 13.41
CA TRP A 363 13.29 -25.96 12.34
C TRP A 363 13.54 -27.31 11.65
N ILE A 364 14.81 -27.68 11.42
CA ILE A 364 15.16 -29.03 10.91
C ILE A 364 14.70 -30.12 11.87
N ALA A 365 14.98 -29.97 13.17
CA ALA A 365 14.58 -30.94 14.19
C ALA A 365 13.05 -31.11 14.26
N PHE A 366 12.31 -30.00 14.22
CA PHE A 366 10.85 -30.02 14.12
C PHE A 366 10.36 -30.76 12.88
N SER A 367 11.00 -30.52 11.74
CA SER A 367 10.59 -31.10 10.46
C SER A 367 10.72 -32.62 10.46
N LYS A 368 11.70 -33.19 11.18
CA LYS A 368 11.88 -34.64 11.35
C LYS A 368 10.69 -35.34 12.02
N LYS A 369 9.74 -34.61 12.62
CA LYS A 369 8.46 -35.17 13.07
C LYS A 369 7.61 -35.68 11.90
N SER A 370 7.81 -35.17 10.69
CA SER A 370 7.14 -35.64 9.48
C SER A 370 7.95 -36.69 8.73
N THR A 371 7.26 -37.67 8.16
CA THR A 371 7.87 -38.68 7.27
C THR A 371 8.39 -38.10 5.95
N LYS A 372 7.91 -36.90 5.55
CA LYS A 372 8.33 -36.20 4.32
C LYS A 372 9.67 -35.46 4.44
N ALA A 373 10.22 -35.34 5.65
CA ALA A 373 11.41 -34.53 5.91
C ALA A 373 12.68 -35.03 5.19
N GLY A 374 12.75 -36.33 4.89
CA GLY A 374 13.89 -36.93 4.18
C GLY A 374 14.07 -36.45 2.74
N GLU A 375 13.01 -35.91 2.13
CA GLU A 375 12.98 -35.45 0.72
C GLU A 375 13.21 -33.93 0.60
N THR A 376 13.47 -33.24 1.71
CA THR A 376 13.55 -31.76 1.76
C THR A 376 14.96 -31.26 1.38
N ASP A 377 15.04 -30.36 0.40
CA ASP A 377 16.30 -29.69 0.03
C ASP A 377 16.67 -28.58 1.04
N TRP A 378 17.36 -28.97 2.10
CA TRP A 378 17.79 -28.06 3.15
C TRP A 378 18.80 -26.99 2.68
N ALA A 379 19.55 -27.24 1.60
CA ALA A 379 20.50 -26.25 1.07
C ALA A 379 19.80 -25.09 0.37
N LYS A 380 18.67 -25.36 -0.30
CA LYS A 380 17.75 -24.31 -0.79
C LYS A 380 17.18 -23.49 0.35
N TYR A 381 16.61 -24.13 1.38
CA TYR A 381 15.96 -23.43 2.48
C TYR A 381 16.93 -22.69 3.40
N LYS A 382 18.16 -23.18 3.59
CA LYS A 382 19.21 -22.46 4.34
C LYS A 382 19.59 -21.16 3.67
N ARG A 383 19.69 -21.13 2.33
CA ARG A 383 19.91 -19.88 1.58
C ARG A 383 18.75 -18.91 1.78
N GLN A 384 17.51 -19.39 1.69
CA GLN A 384 16.30 -18.59 1.91
C GLN A 384 16.17 -18.06 3.34
N TRP A 385 16.62 -18.82 4.34
CA TRP A 385 16.57 -18.47 5.76
C TRP A 385 17.32 -17.17 6.07
N PHE A 386 18.52 -17.02 5.51
CA PHE A 386 19.37 -15.84 5.75
C PHE A 386 19.17 -14.72 4.72
N SER A 387 18.69 -15.02 3.52
CA SER A 387 18.35 -14.00 2.51
C SER A 387 16.97 -13.38 2.70
N GLY A 388 16.18 -13.89 3.66
CA GLY A 388 14.76 -13.62 3.83
C GLY A 388 13.91 -14.48 2.89
N PHE A 389 12.90 -15.14 3.46
CA PHE A 389 11.86 -15.82 2.69
C PHE A 389 11.11 -14.80 1.79
N SER A 390 10.61 -15.26 0.64
CA SER A 390 9.99 -14.42 -0.41
C SER A 390 9.10 -13.32 0.17
N ARG A 391 9.39 -12.06 -0.16
CA ARG A 391 8.64 -10.86 0.26
C ARG A 391 7.21 -10.77 -0.30
N ASN A 392 6.74 -11.81 -1.01
CA ASN A 392 5.46 -11.84 -1.72
C ASN A 392 4.35 -12.61 -0.99
N THR A 393 4.54 -13.03 0.27
CA THR A 393 3.42 -13.60 1.02
C THR A 393 2.46 -12.48 1.44
N THR A 394 1.30 -12.39 0.79
CA THR A 394 0.19 -11.54 1.25
C THR A 394 -0.31 -12.06 2.61
N GLY A 395 -0.06 -11.30 3.68
CA GLY A 395 -0.51 -11.64 5.03
C GLY A 395 0.27 -10.90 6.12
N ALA A 396 -0.18 -10.99 7.37
CA ALA A 396 0.55 -10.47 8.52
C ALA A 396 1.84 -11.24 8.75
N LYS A 397 2.96 -10.54 8.99
CA LYS A 397 4.26 -11.14 9.32
C LYS A 397 4.12 -12.05 10.55
N LEU A 398 4.60 -13.29 10.45
CA LEU A 398 4.52 -14.29 11.52
C LEU A 398 5.62 -14.02 12.54
N THR A 399 5.23 -13.79 13.80
CA THR A 399 6.12 -13.39 14.90
C THR A 399 6.10 -14.42 16.03
N MET A 400 6.80 -14.14 17.13
CA MET A 400 6.65 -14.86 18.40
C MET A 400 5.18 -15.02 18.83
N LYS A 401 4.29 -14.06 18.50
CA LYS A 401 2.86 -14.16 18.81
C LYS A 401 2.22 -15.37 18.12
N SER A 402 2.56 -15.58 16.84
CA SER A 402 2.09 -16.70 16.03
C SER A 402 2.58 -18.05 16.60
N LEU A 403 3.84 -18.13 17.03
CA LEU A 403 4.39 -19.36 17.64
C LEU A 403 3.65 -19.76 18.93
N HIS A 404 3.46 -18.80 19.85
CA HIS A 404 2.72 -19.06 21.09
C HIS A 404 1.28 -19.49 20.83
N TYR A 405 0.63 -18.89 19.82
CA TYR A 405 -0.71 -19.26 19.41
C TYR A 405 -0.77 -20.73 18.93
N TRP A 406 0.13 -21.12 18.01
CA TRP A 406 0.19 -22.50 17.51
C TRP A 406 0.55 -23.52 18.59
N ALA A 407 1.49 -23.20 19.48
CA ALA A 407 1.88 -24.08 20.56
C ALA A 407 0.72 -24.36 21.53
N ARG A 408 -0.12 -23.35 21.78
CA ARG A 408 -1.33 -23.48 22.61
C ARG A 408 -2.42 -24.30 21.92
N GLU A 409 -2.57 -24.14 20.61
CA GLU A 409 -3.50 -24.93 19.80
C GLU A 409 -3.10 -26.41 19.73
N ASP A 410 -1.81 -26.68 19.48
CA ASP A 410 -1.29 -28.02 19.24
C ASP A 410 -1.12 -28.84 20.53
N ALA A 411 -0.74 -28.21 21.65
CA ALA A 411 -0.49 -28.89 22.92
C ALA A 411 -0.79 -27.98 24.14
N PRO A 412 -2.07 -27.72 24.46
CA PRO A 412 -2.47 -26.72 25.46
C PRO A 412 -1.89 -26.97 26.87
N GLU A 413 -1.94 -28.21 27.36
CA GLU A 413 -1.44 -28.55 28.70
C GLU A 413 0.09 -28.44 28.78
N LYS A 414 0.80 -28.91 27.75
CA LYS A 414 2.27 -28.87 27.70
C LYS A 414 2.79 -27.44 27.54
N TYR A 415 2.12 -26.65 26.69
CA TYR A 415 2.37 -25.22 26.54
C TYR A 415 2.24 -24.50 27.88
N LYS A 416 1.14 -24.76 28.61
CA LYS A 416 0.90 -24.15 29.92
C LYS A 416 2.01 -24.50 30.90
N GLU A 417 2.40 -25.77 31.01
CA GLU A 417 3.49 -26.23 31.87
C GLU A 417 4.82 -25.52 31.56
N ILE A 418 5.23 -25.48 30.29
CA ILE A 418 6.51 -24.90 29.85
C ILE A 418 6.54 -23.39 30.14
N VAL A 419 5.49 -22.67 29.76
CA VAL A 419 5.41 -21.22 29.92
C VAL A 419 5.34 -20.83 31.41
N GLU A 420 4.56 -21.55 32.22
CA GLU A 420 4.52 -21.32 33.67
C GLU A 420 5.88 -21.56 34.33
N ASN A 421 6.61 -22.60 33.94
CA ASN A 421 7.95 -22.88 34.46
C ASN A 421 8.98 -21.82 34.06
N ASP A 422 8.94 -21.34 32.81
CA ASP A 422 9.77 -20.22 32.34
C ASP A 422 9.52 -18.96 33.16
N HIS A 423 8.25 -18.57 33.31
CA HIS A 423 7.85 -17.40 34.08
C HIS A 423 8.32 -17.48 35.54
N VAL A 424 8.16 -18.64 36.17
CA VAL A 424 8.61 -18.88 37.55
C VAL A 424 10.13 -18.70 37.66
N ARG A 425 10.90 -19.30 36.73
CA ARG A 425 12.38 -19.19 36.74
C ARG A 425 12.83 -17.75 36.53
N PHE A 426 12.18 -17.02 35.62
CA PHE A 426 12.43 -15.60 35.41
C PHE A 426 12.23 -14.81 36.71
N VAL A 427 11.12 -15.03 37.42
CA VAL A 427 10.87 -14.36 38.70
C VAL A 427 11.90 -14.73 39.77
N GLN A 428 12.32 -16.00 39.84
CA GLN A 428 13.29 -16.44 40.85
C GLN A 428 14.65 -15.77 40.75
N TYR A 429 15.15 -15.57 39.53
CA TYR A 429 16.57 -15.23 39.32
C TYR A 429 16.80 -13.87 38.63
N ARG A 430 15.76 -13.26 38.06
CA ARG A 430 15.88 -12.03 37.25
C ARG A 430 15.00 -10.87 37.71
N VAL A 431 14.20 -11.06 38.76
CA VAL A 431 13.27 -10.04 39.26
C VAL A 431 13.74 -9.51 40.61
N ASP A 432 13.81 -8.17 40.69
CA ASP A 432 14.01 -7.42 41.93
C ASP A 432 12.72 -6.69 42.35
N ASP A 433 12.65 -6.24 43.61
CA ASP A 433 11.51 -5.48 44.14
C ASP A 433 11.50 -4.02 43.64
N THR A 434 11.15 -3.84 42.37
CA THR A 434 11.11 -2.54 41.69
C THR A 434 9.93 -2.46 40.72
N HIS A 435 9.48 -1.24 40.40
CA HIS A 435 8.39 -1.04 39.44
C HIS A 435 8.71 -1.62 38.05
N HIS A 436 9.94 -1.41 37.58
CA HIS A 436 10.41 -1.89 36.29
C HIS A 436 10.37 -3.42 36.18
N HIS A 437 10.86 -4.15 37.20
CA HIS A 437 10.84 -5.61 37.18
C HIS A 437 9.43 -6.18 37.29
N ALA A 438 8.54 -5.56 38.08
CA ALA A 438 7.12 -5.93 38.08
C ALA A 438 6.46 -5.71 36.70
N ALA A 439 6.82 -4.63 35.99
CA ALA A 439 6.38 -4.39 34.63
C ALA A 439 6.95 -5.40 33.63
N ARG A 440 8.20 -5.86 33.81
CA ARG A 440 8.80 -6.95 33.03
C ARG A 440 8.08 -8.28 33.24
N ILE A 441 7.61 -8.59 34.46
CA ILE A 441 6.77 -9.77 34.70
C ILE A 441 5.46 -9.65 33.91
N LEU A 442 4.77 -8.49 33.97
CA LEU A 442 3.58 -8.26 33.16
C LEU A 442 3.87 -8.46 31.66
N LYS A 443 4.95 -7.87 31.14
CA LYS A 443 5.34 -8.02 29.74
C LYS A 443 5.56 -9.49 29.38
N ARG A 444 6.31 -10.24 30.19
CA ARG A 444 6.56 -11.67 29.95
C ARG A 444 5.26 -12.46 29.86
N MET A 445 4.33 -12.22 30.79
CA MET A 445 3.04 -12.93 30.84
C MET A 445 2.05 -12.51 29.74
N TYR A 446 2.01 -11.23 29.37
CA TYR A 446 0.89 -10.64 28.64
C TYR A 446 1.24 -9.91 27.35
N LYS A 447 2.53 -9.88 26.92
CA LYS A 447 2.98 -9.18 25.70
C LYS A 447 2.20 -9.53 24.43
N GLN A 448 1.60 -10.72 24.37
CA GLN A 448 0.88 -11.20 23.18
C GLN A 448 -0.52 -10.64 23.09
N ASN A 449 -1.12 -10.35 24.24
CA ASN A 449 -2.54 -10.01 24.34
C ASN A 449 -2.74 -8.54 24.66
N PHE A 450 -1.74 -7.81 25.15
CA PHE A 450 -1.88 -6.39 25.45
C PHE A 450 -0.93 -5.54 24.62
N CYS A 451 -1.38 -4.34 24.29
CA CYS A 451 -0.60 -3.35 23.56
C CYS A 451 -0.88 -1.96 24.10
N ALA A 452 0.15 -1.13 24.22
CA ALA A 452 0.02 0.30 24.47
C ALA A 452 0.32 1.06 23.17
N SER A 453 -0.52 2.04 22.83
CA SER A 453 -0.26 3.01 21.78
C SER A 453 0.03 4.35 22.44
N ILE A 454 1.27 4.83 22.31
CA ILE A 454 1.71 6.08 22.90
C ILE A 454 1.64 7.15 21.81
N GLU A 455 0.68 8.06 21.93
CA GLU A 455 0.61 9.28 21.13
C GLU A 455 1.12 10.47 21.96
N SER A 456 1.49 11.57 21.30
CA SER A 456 2.11 12.77 21.91
C SER A 456 1.41 13.31 23.17
N ARG A 457 0.14 12.98 23.39
CA ARG A 457 -0.71 13.49 24.49
C ARG A 457 -1.48 12.43 25.28
N LYS A 458 -1.49 11.16 24.85
CA LYS A 458 -2.29 10.11 25.49
C LYS A 458 -1.65 8.73 25.30
N VAL A 459 -1.83 7.87 26.30
CA VAL A 459 -1.52 6.44 26.21
C VAL A 459 -2.84 5.69 26.12
N GLU A 460 -3.08 5.06 24.98
CA GLU A 460 -4.24 4.20 24.75
C GLU A 460 -3.83 2.73 24.91
N TRP A 461 -4.70 1.94 25.50
CA TRP A 461 -4.43 0.53 25.77
C TRP A 461 -5.41 -0.35 25.03
N TYR A 462 -4.91 -1.47 24.52
CA TYR A 462 -5.69 -2.46 23.79
C TYR A 462 -5.40 -3.85 24.34
N THR A 463 -6.42 -4.71 24.34
CA THR A 463 -6.30 -6.13 24.61
C THR A 463 -6.87 -6.95 23.45
N PHE A 464 -6.18 -8.00 23.03
CA PHE A 464 -6.69 -8.95 22.05
C PHE A 464 -7.65 -9.92 22.75
N ASP A 465 -8.93 -9.84 22.40
CA ASP A 465 -9.98 -10.65 23.00
C ASP A 465 -10.20 -11.90 22.14
N GLU A 466 -9.64 -13.03 22.59
CA GLU A 466 -9.70 -14.32 21.89
C GLU A 466 -11.14 -14.81 21.64
N ARG A 467 -12.11 -14.37 22.46
CA ARG A 467 -13.53 -14.77 22.32
C ARG A 467 -14.20 -14.15 21.11
N ILE A 468 -13.68 -13.00 20.66
CA ILE A 468 -14.20 -12.24 19.53
C ILE A 468 -13.13 -11.95 18.48
N HIS A 469 -11.98 -12.62 18.59
CA HIS A 469 -10.88 -12.63 17.60
C HIS A 469 -10.36 -11.25 17.15
N THR A 470 -10.47 -10.21 17.99
CA THR A 470 -10.11 -8.82 17.65
C THR A 470 -9.52 -8.05 18.82
N TRP A 471 -8.78 -6.98 18.51
CA TRP A 471 -8.29 -6.00 19.49
C TRP A 471 -9.43 -5.12 20.00
N ARG A 472 -9.54 -5.03 21.31
CA ARG A 472 -10.52 -4.22 22.04
C ARG A 472 -9.79 -3.13 22.83
N HIS A 473 -10.22 -1.89 22.67
CA HIS A 473 -9.73 -0.79 23.50
C HIS A 473 -10.12 -0.99 24.97
N ILE A 474 -9.20 -0.72 25.89
CA ILE A 474 -9.41 -0.79 27.33
C ILE A 474 -9.06 0.54 28.01
N ASN A 475 -9.90 0.96 28.94
CA ASN A 475 -9.73 2.23 29.63
C ASN A 475 -8.49 2.17 30.53
N GLN A 476 -7.49 3.00 30.26
CA GLN A 476 -6.28 3.20 31.08
C GLN A 476 -5.54 1.91 31.48
N GLY A 477 -5.67 0.84 30.67
CA GLY A 477 -5.03 -0.45 30.98
C GLY A 477 -5.56 -1.13 32.25
N MET A 478 -6.77 -0.79 32.72
CA MET A 478 -7.31 -1.28 34.00
C MET A 478 -7.34 -2.81 34.11
N GLU A 479 -7.67 -3.51 33.02
CA GLU A 479 -7.68 -4.98 32.98
C GLU A 479 -6.27 -5.56 33.22
N LEU A 480 -5.23 -4.97 32.64
CA LEU A 480 -3.83 -5.36 32.87
C LEU A 480 -3.37 -5.01 34.29
N ARG A 481 -3.80 -3.84 34.81
CA ARG A 481 -3.50 -3.39 36.17
C ARG A 481 -4.06 -4.33 37.23
N GLU A 482 -5.25 -4.89 37.01
CA GLU A 482 -5.86 -5.87 37.91
C GLU A 482 -5.01 -7.13 38.04
N LYS A 483 -4.40 -7.59 36.93
CA LYS A 483 -3.52 -8.78 36.89
C LYS A 483 -2.35 -8.72 37.85
N LEU A 484 -1.88 -7.52 38.22
CA LEU A 484 -0.81 -7.37 39.21
C LEU A 484 -1.16 -7.98 40.58
N SER A 485 -2.39 -7.75 41.03
CA SER A 485 -2.87 -8.21 42.34
C SER A 485 -3.66 -9.51 42.30
N SER A 486 -3.92 -10.08 41.11
CA SER A 486 -4.66 -11.34 40.96
C SER A 486 -3.80 -12.49 40.43
N GLU A 487 -2.93 -12.26 39.44
CA GLU A 487 -2.20 -13.34 38.74
C GLU A 487 -0.68 -13.21 38.89
N VAL A 488 -0.13 -12.01 38.73
CA VAL A 488 1.32 -11.76 38.90
C VAL A 488 1.75 -12.09 40.33
N VAL A 489 0.92 -11.76 41.33
CA VAL A 489 1.21 -12.08 42.73
C VAL A 489 1.28 -13.59 42.97
N ASN A 490 0.41 -14.38 42.33
CA ASN A 490 0.44 -15.85 42.46
C ASN A 490 1.74 -16.41 41.87
N LEU A 491 2.17 -15.89 40.72
CA LEU A 491 3.45 -16.27 40.12
C LEU A 491 4.64 -15.94 41.04
N VAL A 492 4.63 -14.77 41.68
CA VAL A 492 5.66 -14.38 42.66
C VAL A 492 5.65 -15.30 43.88
N VAL A 493 4.46 -15.65 44.38
CA VAL A 493 4.31 -16.62 45.48
C VAL A 493 4.86 -17.98 45.09
N ASP A 494 4.53 -18.49 43.91
CA ASP A 494 5.00 -19.79 43.42
C ASP A 494 6.53 -19.82 43.27
N ALA A 495 7.12 -18.78 42.66
CA ALA A 495 8.57 -18.61 42.55
C ALA A 495 9.25 -18.62 43.92
N ARG A 496 8.68 -17.87 44.87
CA ARG A 496 9.15 -17.80 46.25
C ARG A 496 9.06 -19.17 46.96
N MET A 497 7.94 -19.87 46.82
CA MET A 497 7.74 -21.18 47.48
C MET A 497 8.64 -22.26 46.87
N ARG A 498 8.93 -22.23 45.56
CA ARG A 498 9.88 -23.13 44.93
C ARG A 498 11.33 -22.90 45.39
N LEU A 499 11.75 -21.65 45.63
CA LEU A 499 13.06 -21.37 46.25
C LEU A 499 13.16 -22.00 47.64
N LYS A 500 12.11 -21.83 48.46
CA LYS A 500 12.05 -22.43 49.80
C LYS A 500 12.09 -23.96 49.75
N LYS A 501 11.36 -24.57 48.80
CA LYS A 501 11.38 -26.02 48.60
C LYS A 501 12.77 -26.51 48.19
N LYS A 502 13.41 -25.86 47.23
CA LYS A 502 14.79 -26.18 46.82
C LYS A 502 15.76 -26.12 48.01
N GLY A 503 15.68 -25.07 48.82
CA GLY A 503 16.48 -24.93 50.04
C GLY A 503 16.24 -26.05 51.06
N TYR A 504 14.98 -26.53 51.17
CA TYR A 504 14.61 -27.67 52.00
C TYR A 504 15.17 -28.99 51.46
N ASP A 505 15.07 -29.21 50.14
CA ASP A 505 15.57 -30.41 49.47
C ASP A 505 17.12 -30.49 49.55
N ASP A 506 17.82 -29.36 49.34
CA ASP A 506 19.28 -29.26 49.47
C ASP A 506 19.74 -29.53 50.92
N TYR A 507 18.97 -29.06 51.90
CA TYR A 507 19.21 -29.36 53.31
C TYR A 507 19.03 -30.87 53.61
N GLY A 508 17.95 -31.47 53.13
CA GLY A 508 17.70 -32.90 53.27
C GLY A 508 18.80 -33.76 52.63
N LEU A 509 19.28 -33.37 51.45
CA LEU A 509 20.38 -34.06 50.76
C LEU A 509 21.70 -33.95 51.53
N ARG A 510 22.04 -32.76 52.06
CA ARG A 510 23.25 -32.57 52.90
C ARG A 510 23.21 -33.40 54.18
N ASN A 511 22.06 -33.50 54.82
CA ASN A 511 21.90 -34.35 56.01
C ASN A 511 21.98 -35.85 55.67
N SER A 512 21.52 -36.26 54.49
CA SER A 512 21.63 -37.65 54.03
C SER A 512 23.05 -38.09 53.64
N LEU A 513 23.93 -37.15 53.27
CA LEU A 513 25.32 -37.40 52.83
C LEU A 513 26.37 -37.33 53.97
N GLY A 514 25.96 -37.03 55.21
CA GLY A 514 26.76 -37.22 56.43
C GLY A 514 27.91 -36.24 56.67
N THR A 515 27.62 -35.09 57.29
CA THR A 515 28.63 -34.27 58.02
C THR A 515 28.13 -33.61 59.32
N THR A 516 26.88 -33.81 59.75
CA THR A 516 26.35 -33.28 61.03
C THR A 516 25.37 -34.25 61.67
N GLU A 517 25.46 -34.46 62.98
CA GLU A 517 24.60 -35.33 63.81
C GLU A 517 23.18 -34.76 64.06
N ASP A 518 22.67 -33.89 63.19
CA ASP A 518 21.31 -33.33 63.32
C ASP A 518 20.33 -34.14 62.47
N THR A 519 19.62 -35.08 63.12
CA THR A 519 18.52 -35.87 62.55
C THR A 519 17.15 -35.17 62.62
N ASP A 520 17.09 -33.91 63.01
CA ASP A 520 15.83 -33.19 63.25
C ASP A 520 15.24 -32.58 61.98
N SER A 521 13.90 -32.52 61.93
CA SER A 521 13.15 -31.87 60.86
C SER A 521 13.48 -30.36 60.80
N PRO A 522 13.47 -29.71 59.63
CA PRO A 522 13.80 -28.29 59.51
C PRO A 522 12.96 -27.42 60.44
N ASP A 523 13.62 -26.80 61.40
CA ASP A 523 13.02 -26.00 62.45
C ASP A 523 13.09 -24.49 62.13
N SER A 524 12.70 -23.65 63.09
CA SER A 524 12.80 -22.19 62.98
C SER A 524 14.26 -21.73 62.78
N ASP A 525 15.24 -22.48 63.29
CA ASP A 525 16.65 -22.12 63.23
C ASP A 525 17.29 -22.44 61.86
N TRP A 526 16.84 -23.49 61.16
CA TRP A 526 17.20 -23.70 59.75
C TRP A 526 16.81 -22.49 58.91
N PHE A 527 15.56 -22.02 59.02
CA PHE A 527 15.07 -20.92 58.18
C PHE A 527 15.84 -19.63 58.43
N LYS A 528 16.17 -19.33 59.70
CA LYS A 528 17.01 -18.18 60.07
C LYS A 528 18.41 -18.23 59.45
N LYS A 529 18.99 -19.42 59.26
CA LYS A 529 20.29 -19.57 58.59
C LYS A 529 20.13 -19.51 57.07
N TRP A 530 19.15 -20.22 56.53
CA TRP A 530 18.91 -20.32 55.09
C TRP A 530 18.55 -18.97 54.46
N VAL A 531 17.81 -18.10 55.16
CA VAL A 531 17.39 -16.79 54.64
C VAL A 531 18.59 -15.88 54.29
N HIS A 532 19.78 -16.14 54.85
CA HIS A 532 21.02 -15.43 54.54
C HIS A 532 21.85 -16.08 53.42
N THR A 533 21.34 -17.12 52.78
CA THR A 533 21.93 -17.67 51.54
C THR A 533 21.41 -16.91 50.33
N MET A 534 22.06 -17.06 49.17
CA MET A 534 21.62 -16.43 47.92
C MET A 534 20.14 -16.71 47.58
N ASP A 535 19.68 -17.96 47.74
CA ASP A 535 18.28 -18.34 47.51
C ASP A 535 17.34 -17.78 48.60
N GLY A 536 17.83 -17.67 49.83
CA GLY A 536 17.11 -17.07 50.97
C GLY A 536 16.92 -15.55 50.84
N GLU A 537 17.95 -14.83 50.38
CA GLU A 537 17.89 -13.40 50.12
C GLU A 537 16.91 -13.11 48.98
N ARG A 538 16.92 -13.92 47.92
CA ARG A 538 15.93 -13.89 46.83
C ARG A 538 14.52 -14.16 47.35
N PHE A 539 14.33 -15.15 48.22
CA PHE A 539 13.03 -15.41 48.87
C PHE A 539 12.50 -14.18 49.61
N SER A 540 13.34 -13.51 50.42
CA SER A 540 12.96 -12.30 51.15
C SER A 540 12.64 -11.12 50.23
N LEU A 541 13.36 -10.98 49.12
CA LEU A 541 13.10 -9.94 48.14
C LEU A 541 11.76 -10.16 47.43
N LEU A 542 11.46 -11.40 46.98
CA LEU A 542 10.16 -11.73 46.39
C LEU A 542 9.00 -11.55 47.38
N GLN A 543 9.24 -11.79 48.68
CA GLN A 543 8.24 -11.54 49.72
C GLN A 543 7.90 -10.05 49.87
N LYS A 544 8.86 -9.14 49.64
CA LYS A 544 8.60 -7.69 49.63
C LYS A 544 7.78 -7.30 48.40
N LEU A 545 8.18 -7.79 47.22
CA LEU A 545 7.45 -7.56 45.98
C LEU A 545 6.00 -8.05 46.05
N GLU A 546 5.77 -9.24 46.62
CA GLU A 546 4.42 -9.79 46.87
C GLU A 546 3.52 -8.79 47.61
N LYS A 547 4.03 -8.15 48.67
CA LYS A 547 3.27 -7.14 49.44
C LYS A 547 3.02 -5.88 48.61
N HIS A 548 4.01 -5.42 47.85
CA HIS A 548 3.90 -4.22 47.02
C HIS A 548 2.88 -4.38 45.89
N LEU A 549 2.70 -5.57 45.34
CA LEU A 549 1.73 -5.83 44.25
C LEU A 549 0.26 -5.56 44.65
N TYR A 550 -0.07 -5.56 45.95
CA TYR A 550 -1.40 -5.15 46.44
C TYR A 550 -1.56 -3.63 46.59
N SER A 551 -0.47 -2.86 46.64
CA SER A 551 -0.50 -1.41 46.81
C SER A 551 -0.98 -0.69 45.54
N SER A 552 -1.95 0.22 45.70
CA SER A 552 -2.49 0.99 44.57
C SER A 552 -1.45 1.90 43.93
N ASP A 553 -0.62 2.55 44.75
CA ASP A 553 0.41 3.49 44.29
C ASP A 553 1.53 2.77 43.55
N PHE A 554 1.96 1.61 44.09
CA PHE A 554 2.93 0.75 43.41
C PHE A 554 2.40 0.31 42.04
N LYS A 555 1.16 -0.18 41.98
CA LYS A 555 0.51 -0.57 40.70
C LYS A 555 0.45 0.59 39.71
N ASN A 556 0.22 1.82 40.16
CA ASN A 556 0.21 2.98 39.26
C ASN A 556 1.59 3.28 38.67
N CYS A 557 2.65 3.16 39.46
CA CYS A 557 4.03 3.30 38.97
C CYS A 557 4.40 2.16 38.01
N VAL A 558 4.02 0.92 38.32
CA VAL A 558 4.23 -0.23 37.43
C VAL A 558 3.53 -0.05 36.09
N MET A 559 2.30 0.50 36.06
CA MET A 559 1.59 0.75 34.81
C MET A 559 2.24 1.84 33.93
N LYS A 560 2.99 2.77 34.53
CA LYS A 560 3.78 3.76 33.77
C LYS A 560 4.95 3.09 33.06
N GLU A 561 5.72 2.27 33.78
CA GLU A 561 6.80 1.44 33.22
C GLU A 561 6.26 0.47 32.15
N ALA A 562 5.11 -0.15 32.42
CA ALA A 562 4.48 -1.07 31.49
C ALA A 562 4.06 -0.38 30.19
N ALA A 563 3.64 0.90 30.22
CA ALA A 563 3.30 1.62 28.99
C ALA A 563 4.47 1.66 28.01
N GLU A 564 5.69 1.90 28.51
CA GLU A 564 6.91 1.88 27.71
C GLU A 564 7.23 0.48 27.18
N LEU A 565 7.17 -0.56 28.04
CA LEU A 565 7.46 -1.94 27.64
C LEU A 565 6.43 -2.53 26.65
N PHE A 566 5.16 -2.12 26.76
CA PHE A 566 4.06 -2.59 25.90
C PHE A 566 3.82 -1.69 24.69
N SER A 567 4.59 -0.61 24.53
CA SER A 567 4.44 0.31 23.41
C SER A 567 4.70 -0.39 22.07
N GLU A 568 3.76 -0.27 21.15
CA GLU A 568 3.99 -0.50 19.71
C GLU A 568 3.76 0.83 18.99
N GLU A 569 4.81 1.35 18.35
CA GLU A 569 4.70 2.55 17.51
C GLU A 569 3.70 2.31 16.37
N ASP A 570 2.92 3.33 16.04
CA ASP A 570 1.90 3.32 14.98
C ASP A 570 0.81 2.23 15.12
N PHE A 571 0.62 1.62 16.30
CA PHE A 571 -0.40 0.57 16.50
C PHE A 571 -1.80 1.01 16.04
N THR A 572 -2.26 2.18 16.49
CA THR A 572 -3.57 2.75 16.10
C THR A 572 -3.65 3.04 14.60
N GLN A 573 -2.53 3.38 13.96
CA GLN A 573 -2.47 3.60 12.52
C GLN A 573 -2.56 2.29 11.74
N ARG A 574 -2.01 1.20 12.27
CA ARG A 574 -2.05 -0.16 11.67
C ARG A 574 -3.40 -0.85 11.83
N LEU A 575 -4.20 -0.46 12.83
CA LEU A 575 -5.51 -1.04 13.06
C LEU A 575 -6.44 -0.91 11.84
N ASN A 576 -7.01 -2.04 11.45
CA ASN A 576 -7.98 -2.19 10.36
C ASN A 576 -7.47 -1.83 8.96
N LEU A 577 -6.15 -1.70 8.77
CA LEU A 577 -5.57 -1.42 7.45
C LEU A 577 -5.68 -2.59 6.47
N ASN A 578 -5.77 -3.83 6.96
CA ASN A 578 -5.89 -4.98 6.08
C ASN A 578 -7.25 -4.98 5.36
N GLN A 579 -7.23 -4.75 4.05
CA GLN A 579 -8.40 -4.60 3.21
C GLN A 579 -9.17 -5.91 2.98
N TYR A 580 -8.57 -7.06 3.32
CA TYR A 580 -9.11 -8.39 3.01
C TYR A 580 -9.67 -9.14 4.22
N LEU A 581 -9.51 -8.62 5.43
CA LEU A 581 -10.00 -9.30 6.64
C LEU A 581 -11.36 -8.72 7.07
N VAL A 582 -12.32 -9.60 7.33
CA VAL A 582 -13.66 -9.25 7.83
C VAL A 582 -13.89 -10.01 9.14
N PRO A 583 -13.64 -9.39 10.31
CA PRO A 583 -13.87 -10.03 11.60
C PRO A 583 -15.35 -10.16 11.91
N CYS A 584 -15.73 -11.36 12.33
CA CYS A 584 -17.04 -11.76 12.84
C CYS A 584 -16.89 -12.20 14.32
N GLN A 585 -18.00 -12.44 14.99
CA GLN A 585 -17.94 -12.83 16.41
C GLN A 585 -17.22 -14.16 16.64
N ASN A 586 -17.35 -15.12 15.72
CA ASN A 586 -16.82 -16.48 15.83
C ASN A 586 -15.54 -16.73 15.01
N GLY A 587 -14.92 -15.69 14.46
CA GLY A 587 -13.72 -15.82 13.64
C GLY A 587 -13.55 -14.68 12.65
N VAL A 588 -12.71 -14.90 11.65
CA VAL A 588 -12.33 -13.90 10.65
C VAL A 588 -12.47 -14.52 9.27
N ILE A 589 -13.20 -13.83 8.41
CA ILE A 589 -13.28 -14.15 6.99
C ILE A 589 -12.10 -13.48 6.31
N ASP A 590 -11.27 -14.26 5.65
CA ASP A 590 -10.07 -13.81 4.97
C ASP A 590 -10.26 -13.95 3.45
N LEU A 591 -10.44 -12.81 2.78
CA LEU A 591 -10.89 -12.70 1.39
C LEU A 591 -9.77 -12.94 0.36
N ASN A 592 -8.52 -13.07 0.80
CA ASN A 592 -7.37 -13.11 -0.11
C ASN A 592 -6.40 -14.24 0.25
N ASN A 593 -6.87 -15.49 0.03
CA ASN A 593 -6.05 -16.69 0.22
C ASN A 593 -5.85 -17.42 -1.10
N GLU A 594 -4.66 -17.97 -1.31
CA GLU A 594 -4.38 -18.85 -2.44
C GLU A 594 -4.29 -20.29 -1.94
N ILE A 595 -5.08 -21.17 -2.55
CA ILE A 595 -5.03 -22.61 -2.29
C ILE A 595 -4.82 -23.37 -3.59
N GLU A 596 -4.13 -24.50 -3.51
CA GLU A 596 -3.97 -25.40 -4.64
C GLU A 596 -5.24 -26.25 -4.79
N VAL A 597 -5.88 -26.17 -5.96
CA VAL A 597 -7.02 -27.00 -6.34
C VAL A 597 -6.70 -27.60 -7.71
N ASP A 598 -6.67 -28.93 -7.79
CA ASP A 598 -6.35 -29.68 -9.01
C ASP A 598 -5.00 -29.28 -9.66
N GLY A 599 -3.98 -29.01 -8.83
CA GLY A 599 -2.64 -28.61 -9.30
C GLY A 599 -2.51 -27.15 -9.76
N GLN A 600 -3.54 -26.33 -9.56
CA GLN A 600 -3.53 -24.90 -9.88
C GLN A 600 -3.78 -24.05 -8.64
N MET A 601 -3.00 -22.99 -8.45
CA MET A 601 -3.25 -22.00 -7.39
C MET A 601 -4.49 -21.18 -7.76
N ARG A 602 -5.50 -21.19 -6.88
CA ARG A 602 -6.73 -20.40 -7.02
C ARG A 602 -6.96 -19.56 -5.79
N ARG A 603 -7.46 -18.35 -5.99
CA ARG A 603 -7.90 -17.52 -4.87
C ARG A 603 -9.22 -18.03 -4.30
N ARG A 604 -9.31 -18.10 -2.99
CA ARG A 604 -10.45 -18.60 -2.23
C ARG A 604 -10.66 -17.75 -0.99
N VAL A 605 -11.91 -17.71 -0.53
CA VAL A 605 -12.23 -17.15 0.79
C VAL A 605 -12.06 -18.26 1.82
N ILE A 606 -11.43 -17.95 2.96
CA ILE A 606 -11.36 -18.89 4.08
C ILE A 606 -11.91 -18.25 5.34
N PHE A 607 -12.45 -19.08 6.23
CA PHE A 607 -12.85 -18.69 7.57
C PHE A 607 -11.88 -19.29 8.57
N ARG A 608 -11.28 -18.45 9.43
CA ARG A 608 -10.25 -18.86 10.39
C ARG A 608 -10.37 -18.09 11.70
N PRO A 609 -9.80 -18.57 12.81
CA PRO A 609 -9.61 -17.74 13.98
C PRO A 609 -8.79 -16.48 13.65
N GLY A 610 -9.14 -15.35 14.27
CA GLY A 610 -8.31 -14.16 14.23
C GLY A 610 -7.10 -14.28 15.15
N LYS A 611 -6.02 -13.60 14.78
CA LYS A 611 -4.77 -13.56 15.55
C LYS A 611 -4.40 -12.11 15.90
N PRO A 612 -3.61 -11.88 16.97
CA PRO A 612 -3.13 -10.55 17.33
C PRO A 612 -2.45 -9.81 16.16
N ASP A 613 -1.68 -10.53 15.34
CA ASP A 613 -0.97 -9.97 14.19
C ASP A 613 -1.89 -9.51 13.04
N ASP A 614 -3.20 -9.78 13.08
CA ASP A 614 -4.14 -9.29 12.07
C ASP A 614 -4.45 -7.78 12.22
N TYR A 615 -4.13 -7.17 13.36
CA TYR A 615 -4.38 -5.75 13.68
C TYR A 615 -5.83 -5.31 13.40
N MET A 616 -6.82 -6.10 13.84
CA MET A 616 -8.23 -5.78 13.61
C MET A 616 -8.91 -5.38 14.91
N SER A 617 -9.67 -4.30 14.87
CA SER A 617 -10.58 -3.89 15.95
C SER A 617 -12.03 -3.72 15.48
N PHE A 618 -12.25 -3.51 14.17
CA PHE A 618 -13.59 -3.45 13.57
C PHE A 618 -14.22 -4.84 13.52
N MET A 619 -15.56 -4.87 13.60
CA MET A 619 -16.33 -6.11 13.56
C MET A 619 -17.66 -5.92 12.83
N VAL A 620 -18.05 -6.93 12.04
CA VAL A 620 -19.39 -6.98 11.46
C VAL A 620 -20.46 -7.07 12.54
N GLY A 621 -21.62 -6.46 12.30
CA GLY A 621 -22.73 -6.45 13.25
C GLY A 621 -22.57 -5.49 14.44
N ARG A 622 -21.37 -4.99 14.73
CA ARG A 622 -21.14 -4.07 15.84
C ARG A 622 -21.64 -2.67 15.46
N ASN A 623 -22.82 -2.30 15.94
CA ASN A 623 -23.47 -1.02 15.66
C ASN A 623 -23.49 -0.16 16.93
N GLN A 624 -22.76 0.96 16.93
CA GLN A 624 -22.78 1.91 18.05
C GLN A 624 -24.05 2.80 17.98
N GLY A 625 -24.62 3.15 19.13
CA GLY A 625 -25.70 4.14 19.25
C GLY A 625 -27.13 3.62 19.19
N ASP A 626 -27.45 2.67 18.30
CA ASP A 626 -28.86 2.30 18.07
C ASP A 626 -29.36 1.11 18.92
N MET A 627 -28.49 0.17 19.33
CA MET A 627 -28.92 -1.06 20.02
C MET A 627 -27.92 -1.66 21.03
N GLY A 628 -27.05 -0.84 21.62
CA GLY A 628 -26.08 -1.28 22.61
C GLY A 628 -24.89 -2.07 22.02
N ALA A 629 -23.80 -2.18 22.79
CA ALA A 629 -22.48 -2.62 22.35
C ALA A 629 -22.33 -4.13 22.03
N ALA A 630 -23.41 -4.94 22.07
CA ALA A 630 -23.35 -6.41 22.11
C ALA A 630 -24.06 -7.10 20.92
N ASN A 631 -23.95 -6.57 19.70
CA ASN A 631 -24.69 -7.04 18.52
C ASN A 631 -23.84 -7.53 17.35
N SER A 632 -22.57 -7.85 17.58
CA SER A 632 -21.75 -8.58 16.60
C SER A 632 -22.46 -9.84 16.13
N ILE A 633 -22.17 -10.26 14.90
CA ILE A 633 -22.87 -11.38 14.27
C ILE A 633 -21.92 -12.55 13.97
N TYR A 634 -22.48 -13.74 13.92
CA TYR A 634 -21.76 -14.95 13.54
C TYR A 634 -21.68 -15.07 12.02
N TYR A 635 -20.62 -15.72 11.54
CA TYR A 635 -20.55 -16.17 10.17
C TYR A 635 -20.84 -17.67 10.08
N THR A 636 -21.69 -18.01 9.12
CA THR A 636 -21.95 -19.38 8.66
C THR A 636 -21.84 -19.41 7.14
N ASN A 637 -21.60 -20.61 6.57
CA ASN A 637 -21.57 -20.73 5.12
C ASN A 637 -22.97 -20.51 4.54
N TYR A 638 -23.03 -19.96 3.34
CA TYR A 638 -24.28 -19.76 2.61
C TYR A 638 -25.00 -21.09 2.36
N ASP A 639 -26.28 -21.13 2.69
CA ASP A 639 -27.19 -22.24 2.40
C ASP A 639 -28.46 -21.70 1.75
N ALA A 640 -28.67 -22.01 0.47
CA ALA A 640 -29.85 -21.56 -0.26
C ALA A 640 -31.17 -22.15 0.27
N ALA A 641 -31.12 -23.25 1.04
CA ALA A 641 -32.28 -23.90 1.63
C ALA A 641 -32.67 -23.33 3.00
N ASP A 642 -31.85 -22.47 3.61
CA ASP A 642 -32.16 -21.82 4.88
C ASP A 642 -33.44 -20.96 4.73
N PRO A 643 -34.48 -21.18 5.56
CA PRO A 643 -35.70 -20.36 5.53
C PRO A 643 -35.45 -18.85 5.64
N ILE A 644 -34.41 -18.44 6.38
CA ILE A 644 -34.04 -17.02 6.52
C ILE A 644 -33.48 -16.49 5.20
N GLN A 645 -32.66 -17.28 4.50
CA GLN A 645 -32.14 -16.94 3.17
C GLN A 645 -33.25 -16.82 2.14
N ILE A 646 -34.20 -17.76 2.15
CA ILE A 646 -35.36 -17.72 1.25
C ILE A 646 -36.15 -16.41 1.46
N GLU A 647 -36.45 -16.05 2.71
CA GLU A 647 -37.19 -14.83 3.02
C GLU A 647 -36.42 -13.56 2.60
N LEU A 648 -35.11 -13.53 2.82
CA LEU A 648 -34.24 -12.44 2.41
C LEU A 648 -34.19 -12.28 0.88
N ILE A 649 -34.09 -13.38 0.12
CA ILE A 649 -34.14 -13.36 -1.34
C ILE A 649 -35.51 -12.86 -1.83
N GLU A 650 -36.61 -13.26 -1.19
CA GLU A 650 -37.95 -12.73 -1.52
C GLU A 650 -38.06 -11.22 -1.28
N PHE A 651 -37.43 -10.70 -0.23
CA PHE A 651 -37.32 -9.25 -0.01
C PHE A 651 -36.54 -8.57 -1.14
N LEU A 652 -35.40 -9.12 -1.56
CA LEU A 652 -34.59 -8.57 -2.65
C LEU A 652 -35.31 -8.62 -4.00
N LYS A 653 -36.11 -9.67 -4.27
CA LYS A 653 -36.98 -9.76 -5.46
C LYS A 653 -38.04 -8.65 -5.48
N LYS A 654 -38.57 -8.26 -4.33
CA LYS A 654 -39.54 -7.15 -4.22
C LYS A 654 -38.87 -5.80 -4.46
N ILE A 655 -37.66 -5.57 -3.95
CA ILE A 655 -36.92 -4.31 -4.18
C ILE A 655 -36.42 -4.21 -5.63
N PHE A 656 -35.89 -5.31 -6.17
CA PHE A 656 -35.35 -5.41 -7.53
C PHE A 656 -36.02 -6.56 -8.29
N PRO A 657 -37.19 -6.29 -8.93
CA PRO A 657 -37.91 -7.30 -9.71
C PRO A 657 -37.10 -7.83 -10.90
N ALA A 658 -36.35 -6.93 -11.57
CA ALA A 658 -35.44 -7.29 -12.64
C ALA A 658 -34.25 -8.09 -12.09
N GLU A 659 -34.06 -9.30 -12.61
CA GLU A 659 -33.06 -10.25 -12.11
C GLU A 659 -31.61 -9.79 -12.31
N ASP A 660 -31.31 -9.22 -13.47
CA ASP A 660 -30.00 -8.66 -13.79
C ASP A 660 -29.59 -7.54 -12.82
N VAL A 661 -30.52 -6.63 -12.51
CA VAL A 661 -30.30 -5.54 -11.53
C VAL A 661 -30.17 -6.12 -10.11
N ARG A 662 -30.97 -7.12 -9.75
CA ARG A 662 -30.89 -7.77 -8.43
C ARG A 662 -29.55 -8.46 -8.22
N ASN A 663 -29.09 -9.26 -9.19
CA ASN A 663 -27.81 -9.97 -9.11
C ASN A 663 -26.64 -8.97 -9.10
N TYR A 664 -26.69 -7.94 -9.95
CA TYR A 664 -25.72 -6.84 -9.90
C TYR A 664 -25.71 -6.15 -8.54
N MET A 665 -26.87 -5.95 -7.91
CA MET A 665 -26.95 -5.32 -6.60
C MET A 665 -26.33 -6.18 -5.50
N ILE A 666 -26.61 -7.49 -5.48
CA ILE A 666 -25.99 -8.41 -4.52
C ILE A 666 -24.48 -8.43 -4.71
N ARG A 667 -23.99 -8.50 -5.96
CA ARG A 667 -22.56 -8.43 -6.29
C ARG A 667 -21.92 -7.10 -5.87
N LEU A 668 -22.62 -5.98 -6.09
CA LEU A 668 -22.19 -4.65 -5.64
C LEU A 668 -22.11 -4.56 -4.11
N MET A 669 -23.10 -5.07 -3.37
CA MET A 669 -23.05 -5.10 -1.92
C MET A 669 -21.94 -6.05 -1.41
N SER A 670 -21.68 -7.14 -2.12
CA SER A 670 -20.62 -8.11 -1.81
C SER A 670 -19.24 -7.50 -1.97
N SER A 671 -19.07 -6.65 -2.98
CA SER A 671 -17.82 -5.90 -3.18
C SER A 671 -17.47 -4.95 -2.03
N CYS A 672 -18.41 -4.63 -1.13
CA CYS A 672 -18.16 -3.85 0.08
C CYS A 672 -17.53 -4.69 1.22
N LEU A 673 -17.36 -6.00 1.04
CA LEU A 673 -16.56 -6.81 1.96
C LEU A 673 -15.06 -6.50 1.83
N GLU A 674 -14.60 -6.11 0.65
CA GLU A 674 -13.21 -5.70 0.41
C GLU A 674 -13.03 -4.20 0.67
N GLY A 675 -11.95 -3.83 1.36
CA GLY A 675 -11.56 -2.43 1.58
C GLY A 675 -10.91 -1.77 0.35
N ALA A 676 -11.52 -1.87 -0.82
CA ALA A 676 -11.03 -1.27 -2.06
C ALA A 676 -12.17 -0.74 -2.95
N ASN A 677 -11.86 0.30 -3.73
CA ASN A 677 -12.74 0.87 -4.76
C ASN A 677 -12.17 0.64 -6.17
N ARG A 678 -12.03 -0.64 -6.54
CA ARG A 678 -11.40 -1.08 -7.81
C ARG A 678 -12.07 -0.45 -9.05
N GLU A 679 -13.39 -0.27 -9.00
CA GLU A 679 -14.17 0.28 -10.11
C GLU A 679 -14.11 1.80 -10.20
N GLN A 680 -13.58 2.46 -9.17
CA GLN A 680 -13.54 3.91 -9.03
C GLN A 680 -14.92 4.55 -9.19
N CYS A 681 -15.96 3.89 -8.69
CA CYS A 681 -17.35 4.28 -8.90
C CYS A 681 -17.95 4.96 -7.67
N TYR A 682 -18.96 5.78 -7.95
CA TYR A 682 -19.88 6.43 -7.05
C TYR A 682 -21.30 6.02 -7.48
N TYR A 683 -22.06 5.48 -6.52
CA TYR A 683 -23.36 4.88 -6.77
C TYR A 683 -24.47 5.80 -6.29
N THR A 684 -25.44 6.05 -7.15
CA THR A 684 -26.63 6.84 -6.83
C THR A 684 -27.85 5.94 -6.84
N PHE A 685 -28.55 5.87 -5.71
CA PHE A 685 -29.85 5.19 -5.61
C PHE A 685 -30.95 6.22 -5.85
N ILE A 686 -31.70 6.05 -6.94
CA ILE A 686 -32.79 6.95 -7.32
C ILE A 686 -34.14 6.25 -7.18
N GLY A 687 -35.14 6.97 -6.70
CA GLY A 687 -36.55 6.58 -6.80
C GLY A 687 -37.42 7.35 -5.82
N VAL A 688 -38.73 7.16 -5.89
CA VAL A 688 -39.69 7.88 -5.04
C VAL A 688 -39.72 7.33 -3.60
N GLY A 689 -40.18 8.12 -2.64
CA GLY A 689 -40.27 7.68 -1.23
C GLY A 689 -41.06 6.37 -1.07
N GLY A 690 -40.65 5.52 -0.11
CA GLY A 690 -41.33 4.24 0.12
C GLY A 690 -40.96 3.11 -0.84
N ASN A 691 -39.74 3.11 -1.37
CA ASN A 691 -39.28 2.16 -2.41
C ASN A 691 -38.17 1.18 -1.96
N GLY A 692 -37.83 1.16 -0.67
CA GLY A 692 -36.86 0.22 -0.10
C GLY A 692 -35.40 0.69 -0.05
N LYS A 693 -35.05 1.88 -0.58
CA LYS A 693 -33.68 2.46 -0.54
C LYS A 693 -33.07 2.43 0.87
N SER A 694 -33.74 3.07 1.82
CA SER A 694 -33.27 3.16 3.21
C SER A 694 -33.19 1.79 3.88
N LYS A 695 -34.09 0.85 3.53
CA LYS A 695 -34.12 -0.48 4.14
C LYS A 695 -32.98 -1.38 3.67
N LEU A 696 -32.53 -1.23 2.43
CA LEU A 696 -31.30 -1.89 1.96
C LEU A 696 -30.05 -1.28 2.62
N VAL A 697 -30.02 0.04 2.79
CA VAL A 697 -28.93 0.73 3.53
C VAL A 697 -28.91 0.29 4.99
N ASP A 698 -30.06 0.16 5.65
CA ASP A 698 -30.18 -0.36 7.02
C ASP A 698 -29.65 -1.80 7.10
N LEU A 699 -30.04 -2.67 6.16
CA LEU A 699 -29.53 -4.05 6.10
C LEU A 699 -28.00 -4.09 5.97
N MET A 700 -27.42 -3.27 5.09
CA MET A 700 -25.96 -3.16 4.94
C MET A 700 -25.30 -2.58 6.19
N ARG A 701 -25.81 -1.47 6.72
CA ARG A 701 -25.27 -0.80 7.91
C ARG A 701 -25.26 -1.77 9.09
N PHE A 702 -26.39 -2.41 9.37
CA PHE A 702 -26.49 -3.31 10.51
C PHE A 702 -25.66 -4.59 10.35
N THR A 703 -25.47 -5.07 9.13
CA THR A 703 -24.63 -6.24 8.85
C THR A 703 -23.15 -5.90 8.92
N LEU A 704 -22.70 -4.84 8.27
CA LEU A 704 -21.28 -4.46 8.23
C LEU A 704 -20.79 -3.80 9.53
N GLY A 705 -21.67 -3.23 10.35
CA GLY A 705 -21.33 -2.67 11.66
C GLY A 705 -20.24 -1.63 11.56
N ASP A 706 -19.10 -1.88 12.21
CA ASP A 706 -17.93 -1.00 12.16
C ASP A 706 -17.38 -0.80 10.73
N PHE A 707 -17.72 -1.62 9.74
CA PHE A 707 -17.31 -1.36 8.35
C PHE A 707 -18.25 -0.42 7.58
N ALA A 708 -19.38 -0.02 8.17
CA ALA A 708 -20.29 0.97 7.59
C ALA A 708 -20.06 2.36 8.19
N GLY A 709 -20.12 3.39 7.36
CA GLY A 709 -20.02 4.78 7.79
C GLY A 709 -21.03 5.67 7.07
N SER A 710 -21.47 6.73 7.74
CA SER A 710 -22.26 7.79 7.11
C SER A 710 -21.36 8.98 6.78
N LEU A 711 -21.64 9.62 5.65
CA LEU A 711 -21.01 10.88 5.28
C LEU A 711 -22.10 11.91 4.94
N GLN A 712 -21.96 13.13 5.45
CA GLN A 712 -22.91 14.19 5.13
C GLN A 712 -22.81 14.58 3.66
N ALA A 713 -23.94 14.88 3.02
CA ALA A 713 -23.98 15.30 1.62
C ALA A 713 -23.12 16.55 1.35
N THR A 714 -23.02 17.43 2.36
CA THR A 714 -22.17 18.63 2.37
C THR A 714 -20.70 18.33 2.10
N ALA A 715 -20.21 17.14 2.45
CA ALA A 715 -18.86 16.69 2.14
C ALA A 715 -18.63 16.49 0.64
N LEU A 716 -19.69 16.29 -0.16
CA LEU A 716 -19.61 16.19 -1.62
C LEU A 716 -20.17 17.40 -2.36
N THR A 717 -20.82 18.36 -1.70
CA THR A 717 -21.33 19.57 -2.35
C THR A 717 -20.49 20.82 -2.06
N ARG A 718 -19.87 20.92 -0.88
CA ARG A 718 -19.13 22.13 -0.46
C ARG A 718 -17.68 22.16 -0.94
N LYS A 719 -17.09 23.36 -0.93
CA LYS A 719 -15.65 23.56 -1.13
C LYS A 719 -14.85 22.92 0.01
N ARG A 720 -13.56 22.64 -0.23
CA ARG A 720 -12.66 22.14 0.82
C ARG A 720 -12.60 23.19 1.95
N PRO A 721 -12.67 22.76 3.23
CA PRO A 721 -12.36 23.63 4.35
C PRO A 721 -10.96 24.23 4.21
N ASP A 722 -10.72 25.36 4.88
CA ASP A 722 -9.39 25.98 4.92
C ASP A 722 -8.35 25.04 5.53
N SER A 723 -7.09 25.18 5.09
CA SER A 723 -5.97 24.36 5.53
C SER A 723 -5.78 24.46 7.04
N GLY A 724 -6.13 23.40 7.78
CA GLY A 724 -6.02 23.32 9.24
C GLY A 724 -7.34 23.18 10.00
N ALA A 725 -8.48 23.37 9.34
CA ALA A 725 -9.80 23.15 9.94
C ALA A 725 -10.04 21.67 10.26
N ALA A 726 -10.69 21.39 11.38
CA ALA A 726 -11.08 20.02 11.74
C ALA A 726 -12.24 19.53 10.84
N ASN A 727 -12.14 18.28 10.40
CA ASN A 727 -13.10 17.59 9.54
C ASN A 727 -13.32 16.16 10.05
N PRO A 728 -13.93 16.01 11.24
CA PRO A 728 -14.16 14.72 11.89
C PRO A 728 -15.10 13.80 11.08
N ASP A 729 -15.95 14.37 10.22
CA ASP A 729 -16.81 13.66 9.28
C ASP A 729 -16.02 12.84 8.25
N ILE A 730 -14.83 13.32 7.84
CA ILE A 730 -13.95 12.59 6.93
C ILE A 730 -13.13 11.54 7.69
N VAL A 731 -12.69 11.84 8.92
CA VAL A 731 -11.99 10.87 9.77
C VAL A 731 -12.88 9.67 10.10
N SER A 732 -14.19 9.88 10.30
CA SER A 732 -15.14 8.81 10.69
C SER A 732 -15.33 7.72 9.63
N ILE A 733 -15.04 8.03 8.35
CA ILE A 733 -15.12 7.10 7.22
C ILE A 733 -13.78 6.40 6.91
N LYS A 734 -12.72 6.70 7.67
CA LYS A 734 -11.43 5.98 7.57
C LYS A 734 -11.65 4.48 7.79
N ASN A 735 -11.09 3.66 6.90
CA ASN A 735 -11.18 2.19 6.89
C ASN A 735 -12.62 1.63 6.80
N ARG A 736 -13.65 2.45 6.58
CA ARG A 736 -15.02 1.98 6.29
C ARG A 736 -15.08 1.45 4.85
N ARG A 737 -15.93 0.46 4.61
CA ARG A 737 -16.06 -0.23 3.31
C ARG A 737 -17.39 0.07 2.62
N PHE A 738 -18.42 0.44 3.39
CA PHE A 738 -19.71 0.90 2.89
C PHE A 738 -19.98 2.31 3.43
N ILE A 739 -19.97 3.32 2.54
CA ILE A 739 -20.15 4.72 2.92
C ILE A 739 -21.44 5.22 2.29
N TYR A 740 -22.44 5.53 3.11
CA TYR A 740 -23.72 6.03 2.63
C TYR A 740 -23.89 7.52 2.92
N LEU A 741 -24.53 8.20 1.98
CA LEU A 741 -24.85 9.62 2.05
C LEU A 741 -26.36 9.80 1.99
N GLN A 742 -26.85 10.69 2.84
CA GLN A 742 -28.22 11.19 2.75
C GLN A 742 -28.34 12.19 1.59
N GLU A 743 -29.59 12.47 1.20
CA GLU A 743 -29.90 13.31 0.05
C GLU A 743 -29.32 14.73 0.22
N PRO A 744 -28.60 15.27 -0.78
CA PRO A 744 -28.18 16.67 -0.79
C PRO A 744 -29.38 17.61 -0.96
N ASP A 745 -29.25 18.86 -0.52
CA ASP A 745 -30.26 19.87 -0.81
C ASP A 745 -30.45 20.03 -2.34
N ASP A 746 -31.70 20.13 -2.78
CA ASP A 746 -32.15 20.09 -4.19
C ASP A 746 -31.42 21.03 -5.17
N LYS A 747 -30.67 22.03 -4.66
CA LYS A 747 -29.98 23.05 -5.46
C LYS A 747 -28.46 23.04 -5.32
N GLU A 748 -27.89 22.20 -4.46
CA GLU A 748 -26.45 22.18 -4.27
C GLU A 748 -25.76 21.25 -5.31
N PRO A 749 -24.89 21.79 -6.19
CA PRO A 749 -24.19 20.97 -7.17
C PRO A 749 -23.14 20.08 -6.51
N LEU A 750 -22.91 18.90 -7.10
CA LEU A 750 -21.83 18.02 -6.66
C LEU A 750 -20.45 18.61 -7.01
N ASN A 751 -19.57 18.59 -6.02
CA ASN A 751 -18.15 18.84 -6.19
C ASN A 751 -17.48 17.61 -6.81
N THR A 752 -17.38 17.61 -8.13
CA THR A 752 -16.82 16.49 -8.90
C THR A 752 -15.35 16.21 -8.56
N SER A 753 -14.60 17.19 -8.06
CA SER A 753 -13.22 16.96 -7.59
C SER A 753 -13.19 16.14 -6.31
N ARG A 754 -14.05 16.45 -5.32
CA ARG A 754 -14.18 15.63 -4.10
C ARG A 754 -14.75 14.25 -4.39
N MET A 755 -15.75 14.17 -5.27
CA MET A 755 -16.29 12.89 -5.72
C MET A 755 -15.19 12.01 -6.33
N LYS A 756 -14.36 12.55 -7.23
CA LYS A 756 -13.22 11.83 -7.84
C LYS A 756 -12.18 11.41 -6.80
N GLN A 757 -11.88 12.28 -5.83
CA GLN A 757 -10.95 11.97 -4.75
C GLN A 757 -11.47 10.83 -3.85
N PHE A 758 -12.75 10.83 -3.50
CA PHE A 758 -13.32 9.82 -2.59
C PHE A 758 -13.69 8.52 -3.28
N SER A 759 -13.99 8.56 -4.58
CA SER A 759 -14.20 7.35 -5.40
C SER A 759 -12.88 6.81 -5.99
N GLY A 760 -11.81 7.59 -6.00
CA GLY A 760 -10.50 7.20 -6.54
C GLY A 760 -9.55 6.63 -5.47
N GLU A 761 -8.29 6.47 -5.85
CA GLU A 761 -7.21 5.98 -4.98
C GLU A 761 -6.35 7.11 -4.39
N ASP A 762 -6.83 8.36 -4.49
CA ASP A 762 -6.12 9.53 -3.99
C ASP A 762 -6.12 9.56 -2.46
N MET A 763 -5.04 10.09 -1.88
CA MET A 763 -4.99 10.35 -0.44
C MET A 763 -5.92 11.51 -0.07
N VAL A 764 -6.60 11.36 1.07
CA VAL A 764 -7.39 12.39 1.71
C VAL A 764 -6.70 12.82 2.99
N GLU A 765 -6.66 14.12 3.22
CA GLU A 765 -6.17 14.69 4.48
C GLU A 765 -7.36 15.05 5.36
N ALA A 766 -7.33 14.60 6.62
CA ALA A 766 -8.35 14.94 7.58
C ALA A 766 -7.80 15.01 8.99
N ARG A 767 -8.42 15.85 9.82
CA ARG A 767 -8.03 16.15 11.19
C ARG A 767 -9.25 15.99 12.10
N GLY A 768 -9.14 15.12 13.10
CA GLY A 768 -10.16 14.95 14.14
C GLY A 768 -10.18 16.14 15.11
N LEU A 769 -11.20 16.20 15.96
CA LEU A 769 -11.24 17.18 17.04
C LEU A 769 -10.13 16.87 18.06
N PHE A 770 -9.27 17.84 18.35
CA PHE A 770 -8.11 17.70 19.26
C PHE A 770 -7.06 16.67 18.83
N GLU A 771 -7.12 16.21 17.58
CA GLU A 771 -6.17 15.27 16.99
C GLU A 771 -5.25 15.98 15.98
N ASP A 772 -4.15 15.32 15.65
CA ASP A 772 -3.23 15.74 14.59
C ASP A 772 -3.80 15.41 13.20
N GLN A 773 -3.26 16.07 12.17
CA GLN A 773 -3.71 15.85 10.79
C GLN A 773 -3.22 14.49 10.28
N GLN A 774 -4.14 13.72 9.69
CA GLN A 774 -3.88 12.39 9.16
C GLN A 774 -4.07 12.35 7.65
N ARG A 775 -3.31 11.50 6.96
CA ARG A 775 -3.44 11.21 5.53
C ARG A 775 -3.82 9.75 5.32
N PHE A 776 -4.92 9.48 4.63
CA PHE A 776 -5.37 8.12 4.34
C PHE A 776 -6.21 8.04 3.06
N ARG A 777 -6.34 6.85 2.48
CA ARG A 777 -7.24 6.60 1.34
C ARG A 777 -8.64 6.22 1.81
N ILE A 778 -9.65 6.60 1.03
CA ILE A 778 -11.00 6.10 1.21
C ILE A 778 -11.07 4.69 0.61
N THR A 779 -11.24 3.69 1.46
CA THR A 779 -11.34 2.27 1.05
C THR A 779 -12.76 1.85 0.68
N GLY A 780 -13.76 2.65 1.08
CA GLY A 780 -15.17 2.30 0.95
C GLY A 780 -15.83 2.80 -0.33
N LYS A 781 -16.87 2.07 -0.75
CA LYS A 781 -17.72 2.47 -1.87
C LYS A 781 -18.77 3.48 -1.39
N LEU A 782 -19.02 4.50 -2.22
CA LEU A 782 -19.92 5.62 -1.90
C LEU A 782 -21.32 5.38 -2.48
N PHE A 783 -22.34 5.50 -1.64
CA PHE A 783 -23.74 5.30 -1.99
C PHE A 783 -24.55 6.53 -1.60
N MET A 784 -25.04 7.30 -2.57
CA MET A 784 -25.93 8.43 -2.31
C MET A 784 -27.38 8.05 -2.56
N MET A 785 -28.22 8.30 -1.57
CA MET A 785 -29.67 8.16 -1.73
C MET A 785 -30.24 9.48 -2.23
N CYS A 786 -31.00 9.43 -3.32
CA CYS A 786 -31.61 10.59 -3.95
C CYS A 786 -33.08 10.29 -4.30
N ASN A 787 -33.94 11.29 -4.14
CA ASN A 787 -35.24 11.36 -4.80
C ASN A 787 -35.14 12.25 -6.05
N ARG A 788 -34.29 13.28 -6.02
CA ARG A 788 -33.89 14.08 -7.19
C ARG A 788 -32.38 14.06 -7.41
N PHE A 789 -31.97 14.13 -8.66
CA PHE A 789 -30.54 14.15 -8.99
C PHE A 789 -29.89 15.48 -8.61
N PRO A 790 -28.76 15.46 -7.89
CA PRO A 790 -28.03 16.70 -7.63
C PRO A 790 -27.40 17.24 -8.93
N PRO A 791 -27.32 18.56 -9.12
CA PRO A 791 -26.72 19.11 -10.33
C PRO A 791 -25.24 18.74 -10.48
N ILE A 792 -24.83 18.34 -11.69
CA ILE A 792 -23.42 18.12 -12.04
C ILE A 792 -23.06 19.07 -13.18
N HIS A 793 -22.12 19.98 -12.90
CA HIS A 793 -21.69 20.97 -13.90
C HIS A 793 -20.58 20.46 -14.83
N ALA A 794 -19.83 19.43 -14.44
CA ALA A 794 -18.76 18.89 -15.26
C ALA A 794 -19.29 17.90 -16.31
N MET A 795 -18.81 18.01 -17.55
CA MET A 795 -19.19 17.12 -18.66
C MET A 795 -18.04 16.20 -19.12
N ASP A 796 -16.94 16.14 -18.36
CA ASP A 796 -15.78 15.33 -18.71
C ASP A 796 -16.05 13.82 -18.53
N ARG A 797 -15.42 13.01 -19.38
CA ARG A 797 -15.49 11.54 -19.31
C ARG A 797 -15.06 10.99 -17.95
N GLY A 798 -14.09 11.64 -17.30
CA GLY A 798 -13.59 11.26 -15.99
C GLY A 798 -14.66 11.33 -14.90
N THR A 799 -15.58 12.29 -14.95
CA THR A 799 -16.71 12.39 -14.00
C THR A 799 -17.73 11.30 -14.29
N TRP A 800 -18.25 11.25 -15.51
CA TRP A 800 -19.40 10.40 -15.84
C TRP A 800 -19.09 8.90 -15.88
N ARG A 801 -17.84 8.49 -16.17
CA ARG A 801 -17.45 7.07 -16.10
C ARG A 801 -17.58 6.48 -14.69
N ARG A 802 -17.51 7.32 -13.66
CA ARG A 802 -17.56 6.94 -12.24
C ARG A 802 -18.98 6.87 -11.69
N ILE A 803 -20.00 7.37 -12.41
CA ILE A 803 -21.36 7.44 -11.90
C ILE A 803 -22.16 6.21 -12.33
N ARG A 804 -22.77 5.52 -11.36
CA ARG A 804 -23.71 4.41 -11.60
C ARG A 804 -25.04 4.71 -10.92
N VAL A 805 -26.10 4.84 -11.72
CA VAL A 805 -27.44 5.15 -11.24
C VAL A 805 -28.28 3.87 -11.17
N ILE A 806 -28.70 3.49 -9.97
CA ILE A 806 -29.55 2.32 -9.74
C ILE A 806 -30.94 2.79 -9.37
N THR A 807 -31.94 2.40 -10.18
CA THR A 807 -33.34 2.78 -9.95
C THR A 807 -34.04 1.78 -9.05
N PHE A 808 -34.66 2.30 -7.99
CA PHE A 808 -35.55 1.59 -7.10
C PHE A 808 -36.99 1.86 -7.55
N GLY A 809 -37.49 1.00 -8.44
CA GLY A 809 -38.77 1.15 -9.14
C GLY A 809 -39.97 0.50 -8.45
N SER A 810 -39.79 -0.09 -7.28
CA SER A 810 -40.88 -0.71 -6.51
C SER A 810 -41.52 0.29 -5.55
N GLU A 811 -42.83 0.16 -5.31
CA GLU A 811 -43.55 0.99 -4.34
C GLU A 811 -44.18 0.11 -3.25
N PHE A 812 -43.93 0.46 -1.98
CA PHE A 812 -44.47 -0.25 -0.81
C PHE A 812 -45.58 0.57 -0.15
N MET A 813 -46.81 0.04 -0.14
CA MET A 813 -48.02 0.78 0.25
C MET A 813 -48.77 0.12 1.40
N GLU A 814 -49.59 0.89 2.14
CA GLU A 814 -50.47 0.33 3.15
C GLU A 814 -51.51 -0.62 2.53
N GLN A 815 -51.90 -1.67 3.26
CA GLN A 815 -52.80 -2.72 2.75
C GLN A 815 -54.15 -2.20 2.21
N SER A 816 -54.59 -1.03 2.67
CA SER A 816 -55.83 -0.38 2.26
C SER A 816 -55.71 0.45 0.97
N ASP A 817 -54.51 0.63 0.40
CA ASP A 817 -54.31 1.46 -0.80
C ASP A 817 -55.00 0.82 -2.02
N PRO A 818 -55.90 1.54 -2.73
CA PRO A 818 -56.60 1.01 -3.89
C PRO A 818 -55.68 0.50 -5.01
N ARG A 819 -54.47 1.06 -5.12
CA ARG A 819 -53.48 0.68 -6.15
C ARG A 819 -52.96 -0.75 -5.96
N LEU A 820 -52.98 -1.29 -4.74
CA LEU A 820 -52.63 -2.69 -4.50
C LEU A 820 -53.64 -3.66 -5.11
N LYS A 821 -54.93 -3.32 -5.07
CA LYS A 821 -55.99 -4.13 -5.70
C LYS A 821 -55.90 -4.07 -7.22
N ALA A 822 -55.72 -2.86 -7.77
CA ALA A 822 -55.51 -2.66 -9.21
C ALA A 822 -54.26 -3.40 -9.73
N ALA A 823 -53.18 -3.46 -8.94
CA ALA A 823 -51.99 -4.23 -9.25
C ALA A 823 -52.24 -5.74 -9.30
N ALA A 824 -53.03 -6.27 -8.36
CA ALA A 824 -53.40 -7.68 -8.30
C ALA A 824 -54.32 -8.11 -9.46
N GLU A 825 -55.11 -7.17 -10.01
CA GLU A 825 -56.06 -7.39 -11.10
C GLU A 825 -55.43 -7.24 -12.51
N GLY A 826 -54.11 -7.02 -12.60
CA GLY A 826 -53.36 -7.03 -13.87
C GLY A 826 -53.41 -5.73 -14.68
N GLU A 827 -54.12 -4.72 -14.21
CA GLU A 827 -54.19 -3.41 -14.85
C GLU A 827 -53.03 -2.51 -14.40
N LYS A 828 -51.95 -2.52 -15.20
CA LYS A 828 -50.86 -1.51 -15.25
C LYS A 828 -49.92 -1.31 -14.04
N ALA A 829 -50.15 -1.89 -12.87
CA ALA A 829 -49.25 -1.69 -11.73
C ALA A 829 -48.22 -2.84 -11.54
N ARG A 830 -47.20 -2.88 -12.41
CA ARG A 830 -46.02 -3.74 -12.19
C ARG A 830 -45.19 -3.14 -11.04
N ASN A 831 -44.84 -3.93 -10.02
CA ASN A 831 -43.93 -3.59 -8.91
C ASN A 831 -44.52 -2.82 -7.71
N ILE A 832 -45.82 -2.94 -7.43
CA ILE A 832 -46.43 -2.44 -6.18
C ILE A 832 -46.59 -3.59 -5.18
N PHE A 833 -46.14 -3.40 -3.94
CA PHE A 833 -46.16 -4.42 -2.90
C PHE A 833 -46.77 -3.89 -1.59
N PRO A 834 -47.41 -4.75 -0.77
CA PRO A 834 -47.87 -4.34 0.55
C PRO A 834 -46.66 -4.06 1.47
N ARG A 835 -46.79 -3.00 2.26
CA ARG A 835 -45.79 -2.60 3.26
C ARG A 835 -45.74 -3.61 4.39
N ASP A 836 -44.55 -4.13 4.67
CA ASP A 836 -44.30 -5.03 5.80
C ASP A 836 -43.98 -4.20 7.06
N LYS A 837 -44.86 -4.25 8.06
CA LYS A 837 -44.72 -3.52 9.33
C LYS A 837 -43.67 -4.13 10.25
N ASP A 838 -43.32 -5.41 10.04
CA ASP A 838 -42.32 -6.14 10.82
C ASP A 838 -40.93 -6.12 10.15
N LEU A 839 -40.76 -5.36 9.06
CA LEU A 839 -39.54 -5.37 8.25
C LEU A 839 -38.28 -5.03 9.04
N ASP A 840 -38.36 -4.09 9.99
CA ASP A 840 -37.20 -3.70 10.81
C ASP A 840 -36.71 -4.84 11.70
N ARG A 841 -37.65 -5.61 12.27
CA ARG A 841 -37.33 -6.84 13.03
C ARG A 841 -36.72 -7.91 12.13
N LYS A 842 -37.22 -8.04 10.90
CA LYS A 842 -36.71 -9.01 9.92
C LYS A 842 -35.31 -8.68 9.44
N ILE A 843 -35.02 -7.41 9.12
CA ILE A 843 -33.68 -6.92 8.76
C ILE A 843 -32.66 -7.33 9.82
N MET A 844 -33.00 -7.18 11.10
CA MET A 844 -32.11 -7.56 12.19
C MET A 844 -31.81 -9.06 12.26
N ARG A 845 -32.79 -9.90 11.90
CA ARG A 845 -32.62 -11.36 11.78
C ARG A 845 -31.85 -11.76 10.54
N TRP A 846 -32.01 -11.03 9.43
CA TRP A 846 -31.38 -11.35 8.15
C TRP A 846 -29.89 -11.04 8.09
N ARG A 847 -29.30 -10.35 9.08
CA ARG A 847 -27.88 -9.91 9.03
C ARG A 847 -26.88 -11.04 8.78
N GLU A 848 -27.03 -12.17 9.47
CA GLU A 848 -26.15 -13.33 9.31
C GLU A 848 -26.35 -14.02 7.96
N ALA A 849 -27.60 -14.20 7.56
CA ALA A 849 -27.95 -14.71 6.23
C ALA A 849 -27.40 -13.81 5.11
N TRP A 850 -27.54 -12.49 5.27
CA TRP A 850 -27.03 -11.50 4.34
C TRP A 850 -25.51 -11.55 4.25
N LEU A 851 -24.79 -11.55 5.37
CA LEU A 851 -23.33 -11.73 5.37
C LEU A 851 -22.91 -13.01 4.63
N SER A 852 -23.59 -14.13 4.90
CA SER A 852 -23.31 -15.41 4.26
C SER A 852 -23.48 -15.34 2.73
N LEU A 853 -24.58 -14.72 2.27
CA LEU A 853 -24.85 -14.49 0.84
C LEU A 853 -23.82 -13.55 0.21
N LEU A 854 -23.43 -12.47 0.90
CA LEU A 854 -22.41 -11.55 0.42
C LEU A 854 -21.06 -12.24 0.24
N VAL A 855 -20.65 -13.07 1.20
CA VAL A 855 -19.38 -13.80 1.13
C VAL A 855 -19.39 -14.83 0.01
N HIS A 856 -20.50 -15.57 -0.13
CA HIS A 856 -20.69 -16.50 -1.23
C HIS A 856 -20.59 -15.79 -2.58
N THR A 857 -21.34 -14.71 -2.78
CA THR A 857 -21.36 -13.94 -4.03
C THR A 857 -20.02 -13.26 -4.30
N TYR A 858 -19.31 -12.82 -3.25
CA TYR A 858 -17.96 -12.27 -3.37
C TYR A 858 -17.02 -13.31 -4.00
N GLU A 859 -17.04 -14.53 -3.47
CA GLU A 859 -16.18 -15.62 -3.91
C GLU A 859 -16.54 -16.16 -5.30
N THR A 860 -17.83 -16.39 -5.56
CA THR A 860 -18.29 -17.06 -6.78
C THR A 860 -18.44 -16.11 -7.97
N GLU A 861 -18.70 -14.83 -7.73
CA GLU A 861 -18.97 -13.85 -8.80
C GLU A 861 -17.97 -12.70 -8.82
N TYR A 862 -17.85 -11.93 -7.72
CA TYR A 862 -17.07 -10.68 -7.72
C TYR A 862 -15.57 -10.91 -7.88
N MET A 863 -15.01 -11.95 -7.26
CA MET A 863 -13.59 -12.30 -7.42
C MET A 863 -13.23 -12.67 -8.86
N VAL A 864 -14.20 -13.17 -9.63
CA VAL A 864 -14.01 -13.62 -11.02
C VAL A 864 -14.22 -12.46 -12.00
N ASN A 865 -15.32 -11.72 -11.85
CA ASN A 865 -15.80 -10.78 -12.87
C ASN A 865 -15.78 -9.31 -12.41
N GLY A 866 -15.40 -9.02 -11.16
CA GLY A 866 -15.62 -7.71 -10.55
C GLY A 866 -17.11 -7.37 -10.54
N LEU A 867 -17.46 -6.15 -10.97
CA LEU A 867 -18.85 -5.74 -11.13
C LEU A 867 -19.43 -5.95 -12.54
N GLU A 868 -18.68 -6.55 -13.47
CA GLU A 868 -19.16 -6.82 -14.82
C GLU A 868 -19.98 -8.13 -14.91
N PRO A 869 -20.96 -8.24 -15.83
CA PRO A 869 -21.49 -7.15 -16.65
C PRO A 869 -22.36 -6.19 -15.84
N VAL A 870 -22.25 -4.88 -16.11
CA VAL A 870 -23.20 -3.88 -15.58
C VAL A 870 -24.53 -3.96 -16.34
N PRO A 871 -25.69 -4.03 -15.67
CA PRO A 871 -27.00 -4.04 -16.34
C PRO A 871 -27.20 -2.83 -17.26
N ALA A 872 -27.78 -3.06 -18.44
CA ALA A 872 -28.05 -2.00 -19.42
C ALA A 872 -28.92 -0.89 -18.83
N SER A 873 -29.93 -1.25 -18.03
CA SER A 873 -30.82 -0.31 -17.35
C SER A 873 -30.09 0.66 -16.39
N VAL A 874 -28.99 0.23 -15.77
CA VAL A 874 -28.14 1.07 -14.90
C VAL A 874 -27.32 2.04 -15.74
N LEU A 875 -26.74 1.57 -16.84
CA LEU A 875 -25.98 2.42 -17.77
C LEU A 875 -26.87 3.46 -18.45
N ASP A 876 -28.05 3.05 -18.90
CA ASP A 876 -29.04 3.91 -19.52
C ASP A 876 -29.50 5.01 -18.56
N GLN A 877 -29.73 4.69 -17.29
CA GLN A 877 -30.07 5.71 -16.30
C GLN A 877 -28.91 6.65 -15.97
N SER A 878 -27.68 6.13 -15.89
CA SER A 878 -26.49 6.98 -15.76
C SER A 878 -26.35 7.95 -16.93
N ASN A 879 -26.67 7.51 -18.16
CA ASN A 879 -26.63 8.35 -19.35
C ASN A 879 -27.76 9.40 -19.35
N LYS A 880 -28.98 9.03 -18.95
CA LYS A 880 -30.10 9.98 -18.79
C LYS A 880 -29.77 11.07 -17.77
N TYR A 881 -29.14 10.70 -16.66
CA TYR A 881 -28.65 11.67 -15.68
C TYR A 881 -27.63 12.63 -16.31
N LYS A 882 -26.67 12.13 -17.09
CA LYS A 882 -25.75 12.98 -17.87
C LYS A 882 -26.48 13.96 -18.79
N GLU A 883 -27.35 13.42 -19.64
CA GLU A 883 -28.10 14.19 -20.65
C GLU A 883 -28.97 15.28 -20.02
N SER A 884 -29.56 15.01 -18.84
CA SER A 884 -30.39 15.98 -18.13
C SER A 884 -29.66 17.27 -17.74
N PHE A 885 -28.33 17.25 -17.62
CA PHE A 885 -27.51 18.42 -17.30
C PHE A 885 -26.63 18.90 -18.47
N ASP A 886 -26.57 18.16 -19.59
CA ASP A 886 -25.77 18.50 -20.77
C ASP A 886 -26.43 19.58 -21.63
N MET A 887 -26.23 20.84 -21.23
CA MET A 887 -26.75 22.01 -21.92
C MET A 887 -26.36 22.07 -23.40
N TYR A 888 -25.14 21.66 -23.73
CA TYR A 888 -24.67 21.64 -25.11
C TYR A 888 -25.39 20.55 -25.91
N GLY A 889 -25.50 19.35 -25.34
CA GLY A 889 -26.19 18.23 -25.99
C GLY A 889 -27.65 18.54 -26.32
N LYS A 890 -28.38 19.15 -25.37
CA LYS A 890 -29.77 19.61 -25.58
C LYS A 890 -29.86 20.68 -26.67
N PHE A 891 -29.03 21.71 -26.59
CA PHE A 891 -28.98 22.76 -27.61
C PHE A 891 -28.65 22.20 -28.99
N LYS A 892 -27.64 21.31 -29.10
CA LYS A 892 -27.27 20.67 -30.36
C LYS A 892 -28.43 19.86 -30.94
N ALA A 893 -29.11 19.05 -30.13
CA ALA A 893 -30.24 18.23 -30.58
C ALA A 893 -31.43 19.09 -31.07
N GLU A 894 -31.71 20.19 -30.37
CA GLU A 894 -32.86 21.04 -30.67
C GLU A 894 -32.58 22.04 -31.80
N ARG A 895 -31.38 22.65 -31.83
CA ARG A 895 -31.07 23.83 -32.66
C ARG A 895 -30.00 23.61 -33.72
N MET A 896 -29.39 22.43 -33.83
CA MET A 896 -28.30 22.20 -34.81
C MET A 896 -28.56 20.98 -35.71
N PHE A 897 -28.11 21.06 -36.95
CA PHE A 897 -27.98 19.92 -37.85
C PHE A 897 -26.51 19.65 -38.17
N ASP A 898 -26.04 18.45 -37.86
CA ASP A 898 -24.69 17.95 -38.19
C ASP A 898 -24.76 17.07 -39.43
N PHE A 899 -24.28 17.55 -40.58
CA PHE A 899 -24.39 16.85 -41.86
C PHE A 899 -23.55 15.56 -41.95
N ARG A 900 -22.77 15.22 -40.92
CA ARG A 900 -22.08 13.95 -40.81
C ARG A 900 -22.93 12.86 -40.17
N ASP A 901 -24.06 13.19 -39.56
CA ASP A 901 -24.92 12.20 -38.91
C ASP A 901 -25.64 11.34 -39.97
N PRO A 902 -25.33 10.04 -40.07
CA PRO A 902 -25.90 9.16 -41.09
C PRO A 902 -27.42 8.96 -40.94
N ARG A 903 -28.02 9.38 -39.82
CA ARG A 903 -29.47 9.26 -39.57
C ARG A 903 -30.29 10.32 -40.29
N ILE A 904 -29.68 11.40 -40.79
CA ILE A 904 -30.42 12.54 -41.36
C ILE A 904 -30.92 12.24 -42.80
N LYS A 905 -30.50 11.12 -43.42
CA LYS A 905 -31.02 10.65 -44.72
C LYS A 905 -31.09 11.72 -45.83
N LEU A 906 -30.14 12.66 -45.86
CA LEU A 906 -30.07 13.69 -46.88
C LEU A 906 -29.42 13.15 -48.16
N THR A 907 -29.92 13.59 -49.32
CA THR A 907 -29.45 13.24 -50.67
C THR A 907 -28.26 14.07 -51.14
N GLU A 908 -28.01 15.23 -50.54
CA GLU A 908 -26.86 16.10 -50.82
C GLU A 908 -26.13 16.50 -49.53
N PHE A 909 -24.80 16.39 -49.55
CA PHE A 909 -23.92 16.90 -48.49
C PHE A 909 -23.53 18.32 -48.84
N GLY A 910 -24.06 19.32 -48.13
CA GLY A 910 -23.75 20.70 -48.44
C GLY A 910 -22.46 21.20 -47.79
N ASN A 911 -21.97 22.33 -48.33
CA ASN A 911 -20.88 23.12 -47.80
C ASN A 911 -21.39 24.14 -46.76
N GLU A 912 -22.41 23.80 -45.97
CA GLU A 912 -22.99 24.75 -45.02
C GLU A 912 -21.96 25.13 -43.96
N GLU A 913 -21.99 26.41 -43.61
CA GLU A 913 -21.01 27.06 -42.77
C GLU A 913 -21.75 27.91 -41.75
N VAL A 914 -21.34 27.82 -40.49
CA VAL A 914 -21.91 28.64 -39.41
C VAL A 914 -20.80 29.36 -38.66
N SER A 915 -20.97 30.66 -38.43
CA SER A 915 -20.01 31.40 -37.61
C SER A 915 -20.24 31.11 -36.12
N LEU A 916 -19.17 31.18 -35.31
CA LEU A 916 -19.29 31.08 -33.86
C LEU A 916 -20.24 32.16 -33.29
N LYS A 917 -20.34 33.32 -33.95
CA LYS A 917 -21.24 34.41 -33.55
C LYS A 917 -22.71 34.01 -33.69
N ASP A 918 -23.07 33.35 -34.79
CA ASP A 918 -24.45 32.92 -35.04
C ASP A 918 -24.86 31.82 -34.06
N VAL A 919 -23.96 30.87 -33.79
CA VAL A 919 -24.19 29.83 -32.78
C VAL A 919 -24.37 30.44 -31.39
N LEU A 920 -23.58 31.45 -31.01
CA LEU A 920 -23.74 32.15 -29.73
C LEU A 920 -25.07 32.91 -29.63
N GLN A 921 -25.53 33.52 -30.73
CA GLN A 921 -26.80 34.23 -30.77
C GLN A 921 -27.97 33.25 -30.60
N ALA A 922 -27.98 32.16 -31.38
CA ALA A 922 -28.97 31.09 -31.27
C ALA A 922 -28.96 30.44 -29.88
N TYR A 923 -27.79 30.13 -29.32
CA TYR A 923 -27.67 29.58 -27.96
C TYR A 923 -28.26 30.50 -26.90
N ASN A 924 -27.94 31.80 -26.95
CA ASN A 924 -28.47 32.76 -25.97
C ASN A 924 -29.98 32.97 -26.12
N GLY A 925 -30.51 32.93 -27.35
CA GLY A 925 -31.94 32.96 -27.63
C GLY A 925 -32.64 31.73 -27.05
N TRP A 926 -32.12 30.54 -27.36
CA TRP A 926 -32.63 29.26 -26.87
C TRP A 926 -32.61 29.15 -25.33
N VAL A 927 -31.54 29.61 -24.67
CA VAL A 927 -31.48 29.64 -23.19
C VAL A 927 -32.53 30.58 -22.59
N ARG A 928 -32.81 31.72 -23.22
CA ARG A 928 -33.86 32.65 -22.75
C ARG A 928 -35.25 32.07 -22.95
N ALA A 929 -35.51 31.44 -24.10
CA ALA A 929 -36.79 30.81 -24.41
C ALA A 929 -37.11 29.63 -23.47
N ASN A 930 -36.09 28.92 -22.99
CA ASN A 930 -36.24 27.72 -22.17
C ASN A 930 -35.82 27.91 -20.70
N SER A 931 -35.74 29.15 -20.21
CA SER A 931 -35.16 29.43 -18.88
C SER A 931 -35.90 28.77 -17.71
N GLU A 932 -37.17 28.41 -17.87
CA GLU A 932 -37.98 27.73 -16.85
C GLU A 932 -37.83 26.19 -16.86
N VAL A 933 -37.35 25.61 -17.98
CA VAL A 933 -37.28 24.16 -18.20
C VAL A 933 -35.85 23.63 -18.08
N LEU A 934 -34.85 24.49 -18.31
CA LEU A 934 -33.44 24.10 -18.31
C LEU A 934 -32.87 23.94 -16.89
N SER A 935 -32.35 22.74 -16.59
CA SER A 935 -31.75 22.37 -15.30
C SER A 935 -30.21 22.43 -15.28
N GLY A 936 -29.55 22.67 -16.42
CA GLY A 936 -28.10 22.64 -16.56
C GLY A 936 -27.41 24.00 -16.42
N LYS A 937 -26.10 24.00 -16.17
CA LYS A 937 -25.30 25.25 -16.09
C LYS A 937 -25.22 25.91 -17.46
N ARG A 938 -25.65 27.18 -17.56
CA ARG A 938 -25.43 27.99 -18.76
C ARG A 938 -23.95 28.04 -19.12
N LEU A 939 -23.63 27.71 -20.37
CA LEU A 939 -22.28 27.67 -20.88
C LEU A 939 -21.77 29.08 -21.18
N THR A 940 -20.53 29.33 -20.82
CA THR A 940 -19.78 30.50 -21.28
C THR A 940 -19.44 30.36 -22.76
N LYS A 941 -19.06 31.47 -23.42
CA LYS A 941 -18.59 31.45 -24.81
C LYS A 941 -17.47 30.42 -25.03
N GLN A 942 -16.50 30.37 -24.11
CA GLN A 942 -15.37 29.45 -24.20
C GLN A 942 -15.80 27.99 -24.03
N GLU A 943 -16.68 27.69 -23.05
CA GLU A 943 -17.18 26.33 -22.84
C GLU A 943 -18.00 25.82 -24.02
N LEU A 944 -18.85 26.68 -24.61
CA LEU A 944 -19.61 26.34 -25.82
C LEU A 944 -18.68 26.10 -27.01
N GLN A 945 -17.68 26.97 -27.19
CA GLN A 945 -16.69 26.82 -28.25
C GLN A 945 -15.90 25.51 -28.12
N ASN A 946 -15.38 25.19 -26.93
CA ASN A 946 -14.63 23.95 -26.71
C ASN A 946 -15.46 22.70 -27.11
N ARG A 947 -16.77 22.71 -26.83
CA ARG A 947 -17.68 21.62 -27.17
C ARG A 947 -17.95 21.52 -28.68
N LEU A 948 -18.05 22.67 -29.35
CA LEU A 948 -18.14 22.73 -30.81
C LEU A 948 -16.84 22.25 -31.46
N ASP A 949 -15.68 22.65 -30.93
CA ASP A 949 -14.36 22.20 -31.41
C ASP A 949 -14.19 20.67 -31.25
N GLU A 950 -14.67 20.09 -30.14
CA GLU A 950 -14.69 18.64 -29.92
C GLU A 950 -15.51 17.90 -30.98
N ASP A 951 -16.69 18.44 -31.35
CA ASP A 951 -17.58 17.78 -32.30
C ASP A 951 -17.19 18.05 -33.75
N PHE A 952 -16.86 19.28 -34.11
CA PHE A 952 -16.74 19.77 -35.49
C PHE A 952 -15.29 20.08 -35.91
N GLY A 953 -14.32 19.94 -35.00
CA GLY A 953 -12.92 20.30 -35.20
C GLY A 953 -12.64 21.78 -34.88
N THR A 954 -11.37 22.14 -34.77
CA THR A 954 -10.95 23.51 -34.40
C THR A 954 -11.49 24.57 -35.36
N LEU A 955 -12.04 25.64 -34.80
CA LEU A 955 -12.49 26.84 -35.50
C LEU A 955 -11.49 27.34 -36.56
N ASP A 956 -11.92 27.38 -37.82
CA ASP A 956 -11.14 27.88 -38.97
C ASP A 956 -11.77 29.18 -39.49
N ALA A 957 -11.01 30.27 -39.53
CA ALA A 957 -11.47 31.61 -39.91
C ALA A 957 -12.77 32.10 -39.20
N GLY A 958 -13.10 31.55 -38.03
CA GLY A 958 -14.31 31.92 -37.26
C GLY A 958 -15.56 31.10 -37.58
N ILE A 959 -15.44 30.05 -38.40
CA ILE A 959 -16.55 29.29 -38.99
C ILE A 959 -16.39 27.79 -38.70
N TYR A 960 -17.50 27.10 -38.46
CA TYR A 960 -17.59 25.64 -38.49
C TYR A 960 -18.26 25.18 -39.79
N LYS A 961 -17.70 24.13 -40.41
CA LYS A 961 -18.19 23.57 -41.68
C LYS A 961 -19.10 22.37 -41.44
N ARG A 962 -20.01 22.12 -42.38
CA ARG A 962 -20.95 20.99 -42.42
C ARG A 962 -21.89 20.97 -41.21
N VAL A 963 -22.29 22.15 -40.76
CA VAL A 963 -23.22 22.34 -39.65
C VAL A 963 -24.06 23.60 -39.88
N VAL A 964 -25.34 23.52 -39.54
CA VAL A 964 -26.27 24.66 -39.51
C VAL A 964 -26.82 24.80 -38.10
N VAL A 965 -27.05 26.04 -37.68
CA VAL A 965 -27.75 26.38 -36.43
C VAL A 965 -29.03 27.14 -36.77
N PHE A 966 -30.10 26.86 -36.03
CA PHE A 966 -31.39 27.54 -36.16
C PHE A 966 -31.62 28.44 -34.95
N SER A 967 -32.21 29.61 -35.15
CA SER A 967 -32.51 30.53 -34.06
C SER A 967 -33.83 30.20 -33.35
N ASP A 968 -34.79 29.61 -34.06
CA ASP A 968 -36.07 29.12 -33.56
C ASP A 968 -36.54 27.82 -34.26
N ASP A 969 -37.73 27.34 -33.91
CA ASP A 969 -38.28 26.08 -34.42
C ASP A 969 -38.86 26.25 -35.83
N ASP A 970 -39.35 27.44 -36.14
CA ASP A 970 -39.91 27.76 -37.46
C ASP A 970 -38.80 27.73 -38.53
N GLU A 971 -37.64 28.35 -38.26
CA GLU A 971 -36.47 28.29 -39.15
C GLU A 971 -35.99 26.85 -39.40
N LYS A 972 -36.08 25.99 -38.37
CA LYS A 972 -35.69 24.59 -38.49
C LYS A 972 -36.70 23.80 -39.32
N GLU A 973 -38.00 24.00 -39.09
CA GLU A 973 -39.06 23.34 -39.86
C GLU A 973 -39.05 23.76 -41.33
N ASP A 974 -38.85 25.05 -41.61
CA ASP A 974 -38.77 25.58 -42.97
C ASP A 974 -37.55 25.01 -43.70
N PHE A 975 -36.40 24.95 -43.03
CA PHE A 975 -35.20 24.31 -43.59
C PHE A 975 -35.41 22.82 -43.92
N ILE A 976 -36.15 22.09 -43.09
CA ILE A 976 -36.49 20.68 -43.35
C ILE A 976 -37.45 20.58 -44.54
N LYS A 977 -38.51 21.41 -44.60
CA LYS A 977 -39.49 21.42 -45.69
C LYS A 977 -38.82 21.71 -47.04
N ASP A 978 -37.93 22.70 -47.11
CA ASP A 978 -37.23 23.09 -48.34
C ASP A 978 -36.32 21.98 -48.90
N ARG A 979 -35.89 21.02 -48.07
CA ARG A 979 -34.99 19.92 -48.47
C ARG A 979 -35.62 18.53 -48.46
N SER A 980 -36.91 18.44 -48.15
CA SER A 980 -37.69 17.18 -48.19
C SER A 980 -38.60 17.06 -49.42
N THR A 981 -38.61 18.08 -50.29
CA THR A 981 -39.00 18.02 -51.72
C THR A 981 -37.81 17.68 -52.59
#